data_AF-A0A1G4JZV8-F1
#
_entry.id   AF-A0A1G4JZV8-F1
#
_cell.length_a   1.000
_cell.length_b   1.000
_cell.length_c   1.000
_cell.angle_alpha   90.00
_cell.angle_beta   90.00
_cell.angle_gamma   90.00
#
_symmetry.space_group_name_H-M   'P 1'
#
loop_
_entity.id
_entity.type
_entity.pdbx_description
1 polymer ?
#
loop_
_entity_poly.entity_id
_entity_poly.type
_entity_poly.pdbx_seq_one_letter_code
_entity_poly.pdbx_strand_id
1 'polypeptide(L)'
;MSNAEAGTVPQMATNFKKYQEQVNGILQTYATAQDDALLSGFLTFAHSKCIKYVEEAAGNEEPELAQRVMDCCWKNVHYPILKWFQLWRQHLLTVKVDQKPRIVELRKMNAKLTKFFKNIHKFYYGVLEKLTSEFDLRDIVPEPLLRQLNVQQPKAAANRLFLHKDDPKAVSMMFLIHGCLLNLGSCHRYKSMCEKPQNTNGSPSLAHFKKSMRYFELATLVLPSVGELYLQEGLVYVHVKSYGSSTYSFARSALSRLPSSAGFGNFMNSVCERNSKIFNDIVESFHVVHKQATRGQIVNREIIETYFLVLFGSRFAPALWIGNDQKNLISEVMLSHVQQELMHKTATRYSKSLQLIFQNLVLIIAGFEILRTLNRKSPDLPQAQANEGKYLEFAMDYISNFISSAVTTELTNEKEWVYLAFVRVAECWLMANKIVLHFAHRNTKFCETMMHLMNAIQEKTACRELESNSNHRPHRPYYFEEDVILREFKPLRYSLSDFKDSDLFNAKDSSKALIGMVDKKLSKKEEHSLRLSAIAVSGKKFLLKNSCGIQLMDKKFVRSAIRTSAGQRLNNGTESVLKSLGGPVLSSRDIESESQSAQAAKAGGYSGSSVPLAPATLEVRPSVDFTNRNPAKGETPTSISSIRPVQVFTGRSEASTSLQSSSPSPSVGDSNLRSSAAPSHEIPQMPSGNMMSSMVPGPPIRAPPGIQVVNPMLDSPVLGNNTNSTFQIPSSSPQVQFGQPAHSPAPMVAASTHDAHQTYDVPYYVNGPQPMMNNPYMQYWPPAYQPMMYNGLGRPGQGMPLPQQAAYVPQAGPQNQAYSGNYVYPQY
;
A
#
# COMPACT_ATOMS: atom_id res chain seq x y z
N MET A 1 0.02 6.45 45.56
CA MET A 1 -0.23 5.85 44.24
C MET A 1 1.13 5.71 43.57
N SER A 2 1.89 4.61 43.60
CA SER A 2 1.65 3.14 43.56
C SER A 2 2.11 2.58 42.21
N ASN A 3 3.30 1.96 42.19
CA ASN A 3 4.01 1.49 40.97
C ASN A 3 3.38 0.24 40.33
N ALA A 4 2.05 0.16 40.23
CA ALA A 4 1.32 -1.04 39.80
C ALA A 4 1.15 -1.16 38.28
N GLU A 5 1.10 -0.03 37.56
CA GLU A 5 0.66 0.03 36.15
C GLU A 5 1.71 -0.47 35.15
N ALA A 6 2.99 -0.55 35.54
CA ALA A 6 4.07 -1.04 34.67
C ALA A 6 4.06 -2.58 34.44
N GLY A 7 3.13 -3.32 35.07
CA GLY A 7 3.17 -4.78 35.13
C GLY A 7 2.54 -5.53 33.95
N THR A 8 1.41 -5.07 33.40
CA THR A 8 0.58 -5.91 32.51
C THR A 8 1.12 -6.03 31.08
N VAL A 9 1.58 -4.93 30.47
CA VAL A 9 2.08 -4.94 29.07
C VAL A 9 3.28 -5.90 28.87
N PRO A 10 4.33 -5.91 29.73
CA PRO A 10 5.46 -6.85 29.57
C PRO A 10 5.06 -8.31 29.86
N GLN A 11 4.17 -8.53 30.82
CA GLN A 11 3.67 -9.85 31.17
C GLN A 11 2.81 -10.43 30.04
N MET A 12 1.94 -9.62 29.43
CA MET A 12 1.15 -9.96 28.26
C MET A 12 2.04 -10.37 27.08
N ALA A 13 3.05 -9.57 26.73
CA ALA A 13 3.99 -9.87 25.65
C ALA A 13 4.74 -11.20 25.90
N THR A 14 5.16 -11.44 27.14
CA THR A 14 5.78 -12.70 27.57
C THR A 14 4.82 -13.89 27.42
N ASN A 15 3.55 -13.72 27.76
CA ASN A 15 2.53 -14.77 27.61
C ASN A 15 2.26 -15.08 26.12
N PHE A 16 2.18 -14.07 25.25
CA PHE A 16 2.06 -14.31 23.80
C PHE A 16 3.29 -15.00 23.20
N LYS A 17 4.51 -14.73 23.70
CA LYS A 17 5.71 -15.47 23.27
C LYS A 17 5.59 -16.97 23.62
N LYS A 18 5.10 -17.30 24.82
CA LYS A 18 4.80 -18.70 25.20
C LYS A 18 3.74 -19.34 24.30
N TYR A 19 2.74 -18.58 23.85
CA TYR A 19 1.78 -19.07 22.86
C TYR A 19 2.43 -19.32 21.49
N GLN A 20 3.44 -18.53 21.10
CA GLN A 20 4.24 -18.77 19.89
C GLN A 20 5.03 -20.08 19.99
N GLU A 21 5.67 -20.32 21.13
CA GLU A 21 6.43 -21.54 21.42
C GLU A 21 5.49 -22.78 21.39
N GLN A 22 4.31 -22.67 22.00
CA GLN A 22 3.27 -23.70 21.97
C GLN A 22 2.72 -23.96 20.55
N VAL A 23 2.36 -22.92 19.78
CA VAL A 23 1.83 -23.13 18.42
C VAL A 23 2.87 -23.71 17.47
N ASN A 24 4.16 -23.34 17.64
CA ASN A 24 5.25 -23.93 16.87
C ASN A 24 5.42 -25.43 17.18
N GLY A 25 5.41 -25.82 18.46
CA GLY A 25 5.45 -27.24 18.87
C GLY A 25 4.23 -28.02 18.36
N ILE A 26 3.03 -27.45 18.45
CA ILE A 26 1.82 -28.06 17.89
C ILE A 26 1.93 -28.22 16.37
N LEU A 27 2.44 -27.22 15.64
CA LEU A 27 2.59 -27.30 14.17
C LEU A 27 3.65 -28.33 13.73
N GLN A 28 4.69 -28.58 14.54
CA GLN A 28 5.65 -29.67 14.31
C GLN A 28 4.94 -31.04 14.43
N THR A 29 4.26 -31.30 15.56
CA THR A 29 3.51 -32.55 15.78
C THR A 29 2.35 -32.72 14.80
N TYR A 30 1.69 -31.62 14.42
CA TYR A 30 0.60 -31.62 13.44
C TYR A 30 1.07 -32.01 12.04
N ALA A 31 2.34 -31.78 11.70
CA ALA A 31 2.88 -32.19 10.41
C ALA A 31 3.01 -33.72 10.28
N THR A 32 3.20 -34.46 11.38
CA THR A 32 3.21 -35.93 11.42
C THR A 32 1.85 -36.53 11.78
N ALA A 33 1.29 -36.15 12.94
CA ALA A 33 0.07 -36.75 13.51
C ALA A 33 -1.23 -36.15 12.96
N GLN A 34 -1.18 -34.95 12.36
CA GLN A 34 -2.33 -34.27 11.74
C GLN A 34 -3.54 -34.04 12.67
N ASP A 35 -3.32 -34.00 13.99
CA ASP A 35 -4.35 -33.84 15.02
C ASP A 35 -5.05 -32.48 14.98
N ASP A 36 -6.24 -32.53 14.38
CA ASP A 36 -7.16 -31.43 14.20
C ASP A 36 -7.81 -30.92 15.51
N ALA A 37 -7.81 -31.71 16.58
CA ALA A 37 -8.36 -31.36 17.87
C ALA A 37 -7.37 -30.52 18.69
N LEU A 38 -6.10 -30.93 18.77
CA LEU A 38 -5.05 -30.21 19.51
C LEU A 38 -4.92 -28.74 19.07
N LEU A 39 -4.82 -28.48 17.77
CA LEU A 39 -4.72 -27.11 17.25
C LEU A 39 -6.03 -26.30 17.43
N SER A 40 -7.19 -26.97 17.42
CA SER A 40 -8.50 -26.33 17.69
C SER A 40 -8.65 -25.96 19.17
N GLY A 41 -8.21 -26.82 20.08
CA GLY A 41 -8.21 -26.58 21.52
C GLY A 41 -7.25 -25.46 21.91
N PHE A 42 -6.03 -25.46 21.36
CA PHE A 42 -5.07 -24.38 21.54
C PHE A 42 -5.61 -23.02 21.06
N LEU A 43 -6.20 -22.95 19.86
CA LEU A 43 -6.84 -21.72 19.38
C LEU A 43 -7.93 -21.25 20.33
N THR A 44 -8.81 -22.15 20.79
CA THR A 44 -9.89 -21.82 21.74
C THR A 44 -9.34 -21.25 23.05
N PHE A 45 -8.28 -21.86 23.59
CA PHE A 45 -7.57 -21.35 24.78
C PHE A 45 -6.96 -19.96 24.52
N ALA A 46 -6.18 -19.80 23.45
CA ALA A 46 -5.50 -18.54 23.11
C ALA A 46 -6.51 -17.40 22.85
N HIS A 47 -7.63 -17.70 22.18
CA HIS A 47 -8.75 -16.77 22.00
C HIS A 47 -9.35 -16.34 23.34
N SER A 48 -9.63 -17.28 24.25
CA SER A 48 -10.18 -16.97 25.58
C SER A 48 -9.27 -16.07 26.42
N LYS A 49 -7.95 -16.21 26.28
CA LYS A 49 -6.95 -15.36 26.94
C LYS A 49 -6.83 -14.00 26.26
N CYS A 50 -6.86 -13.96 24.93
CA CYS A 50 -6.78 -12.71 24.18
C CYS A 50 -8.01 -11.82 24.39
N ILE A 51 -9.21 -12.40 24.52
CA ILE A 51 -10.44 -11.64 24.84
C ILE A 51 -10.28 -10.86 26.15
N LYS A 52 -9.63 -11.43 27.18
CA LYS A 52 -9.39 -10.72 28.44
C LYS A 52 -8.45 -9.52 28.30
N TYR A 53 -7.40 -9.63 27.49
CA TYR A 53 -6.55 -8.47 27.22
C TYR A 53 -7.25 -7.43 26.32
N VAL A 54 -8.20 -7.84 25.46
CA VAL A 54 -9.06 -6.92 24.71
C VAL A 54 -10.03 -6.18 25.66
N GLU A 55 -10.59 -6.86 26.65
CA GLU A 55 -11.42 -6.25 27.71
C GLU A 55 -10.61 -5.26 28.56
N GLU A 56 -9.39 -5.63 28.97
CA GLU A 56 -8.45 -4.74 29.67
C GLU A 56 -8.10 -3.50 28.81
N ALA A 57 -7.74 -3.71 27.54
CA ALA A 57 -7.47 -2.65 26.58
C ALA A 57 -8.68 -1.74 26.28
N ALA A 58 -9.90 -2.28 26.39
CA ALA A 58 -11.13 -1.51 26.20
C ALA A 58 -11.46 -0.60 27.39
N GLY A 59 -11.08 -1.01 28.60
CA GLY A 59 -11.17 -0.17 29.80
C GLY A 59 -10.08 0.90 29.90
N ASN A 60 -8.95 0.72 29.21
CA ASN A 60 -7.72 1.50 29.34
C ASN A 60 -7.66 2.72 28.39
N GLU A 61 -7.15 3.82 28.93
CA GLU A 61 -6.93 5.12 28.27
C GLU A 61 -5.63 5.13 27.44
N GLU A 62 -4.71 4.20 27.68
CA GLU A 62 -3.49 4.04 26.88
C GLU A 62 -3.75 3.19 25.60
N PRO A 63 -3.73 3.80 24.39
CA PRO A 63 -3.98 3.07 23.14
C PRO A 63 -2.87 2.09 22.78
N GLU A 64 -1.68 2.20 23.39
CA GLU A 64 -0.58 1.27 23.18
C GLU A 64 -0.95 -0.16 23.57
N LEU A 65 -1.72 -0.37 24.64
CA LEU A 65 -2.17 -1.70 25.04
C LEU A 65 -3.11 -2.30 23.97
N ALA A 66 -4.11 -1.52 23.51
CA ALA A 66 -5.02 -1.92 22.45
C ALA A 66 -4.31 -2.35 21.17
N GLN A 67 -3.31 -1.58 20.73
CA GLN A 67 -2.50 -1.95 19.57
C GLN A 67 -1.66 -3.22 19.83
N ARG A 68 -0.91 -3.26 20.93
CA ARG A 68 -0.01 -4.38 21.28
C ARG A 68 -0.77 -5.72 21.45
N VAL A 69 -2.01 -5.70 21.95
CA VAL A 69 -2.89 -6.90 22.04
C VAL A 69 -3.15 -7.49 20.66
N MET A 70 -3.60 -6.66 19.72
CA MET A 70 -4.00 -7.10 18.38
C MET A 70 -2.79 -7.56 17.56
N ASP A 71 -1.69 -6.82 17.66
CA ASP A 71 -0.41 -7.17 17.03
C ASP A 71 0.15 -8.48 17.60
N CYS A 72 0.20 -8.65 18.93
CA CYS A 72 0.72 -9.88 19.53
C CYS A 72 -0.16 -11.10 19.27
N CYS A 73 -1.48 -10.94 19.23
CA CYS A 73 -2.41 -12.01 18.85
C CYS A 73 -2.16 -12.47 17.41
N TRP A 74 -2.07 -11.53 16.47
CA TRP A 74 -1.76 -11.83 15.07
C TRP A 74 -0.38 -12.46 14.92
N LYS A 75 0.67 -11.78 15.40
CA LYS A 75 2.08 -12.14 15.26
C LYS A 75 2.40 -13.54 15.80
N ASN A 76 1.87 -13.86 16.97
CA ASN A 76 2.33 -15.01 17.76
C ASN A 76 1.38 -16.21 17.71
N VAL A 77 0.10 -16.03 17.35
CA VAL A 77 -0.90 -17.10 17.31
C VAL A 77 -1.39 -17.38 15.89
N HIS A 78 -1.86 -16.36 15.17
CA HIS A 78 -2.57 -16.55 13.89
C HIS A 78 -1.64 -16.59 12.67
N TYR A 79 -0.64 -15.71 12.61
CA TYR A 79 0.33 -15.66 11.52
C TYR A 79 1.12 -16.97 11.35
N PRO A 80 1.64 -17.63 12.41
CA PRO A 80 2.36 -18.91 12.27
C PRO A 80 1.51 -20.00 11.61
N ILE A 81 0.24 -20.15 12.00
CA ILE A 81 -0.69 -21.14 11.44
C ILE A 81 -0.95 -20.87 9.96
N LEU A 82 -1.31 -19.63 9.61
CA LEU A 82 -1.59 -19.25 8.21
C LEU A 82 -0.33 -19.31 7.33
N LYS A 83 0.85 -19.01 7.90
CA LYS A 83 2.15 -19.14 7.23
C LYS A 83 2.51 -20.60 6.99
N TRP A 84 2.24 -21.50 7.93
CA TRP A 84 2.44 -22.94 7.78
C TRP A 84 1.59 -23.51 6.63
N PHE A 85 0.31 -23.11 6.52
CA PHE A 85 -0.52 -23.47 5.36
C PHE A 85 0.00 -22.91 4.03
N GLN A 86 0.54 -21.68 4.01
CA GLN A 86 1.21 -21.13 2.81
C GLN A 86 2.40 -22.02 2.39
N LEU A 87 3.25 -22.42 3.33
CA LEU A 87 4.42 -23.25 3.08
C LEU A 87 4.05 -24.68 2.65
N TRP A 88 3.06 -25.29 3.29
CA TRP A 88 2.55 -26.61 2.91
C TRP A 88 2.03 -26.60 1.46
N ARG A 89 1.26 -25.57 1.08
CA ARG A 89 0.84 -25.38 -0.32
C ARG A 89 2.02 -25.24 -1.28
N GLN A 90 3.04 -24.45 -0.91
CA GLN A 90 4.23 -24.30 -1.75
C GLN A 90 4.90 -25.66 -1.98
N HIS A 91 5.10 -26.47 -0.93
CA HIS A 91 5.63 -27.83 -1.08
C HIS A 91 4.76 -28.73 -1.99
N LEU A 92 3.43 -28.67 -1.87
CA LEU A 92 2.51 -29.45 -2.71
C LEU A 92 2.47 -29.01 -4.20
N LEU A 93 3.04 -27.86 -4.52
CA LEU A 93 3.14 -27.30 -5.89
C LEU A 93 4.57 -27.28 -6.44
N THR A 94 5.61 -27.33 -5.59
CA THR A 94 7.00 -27.59 -6.02
C THR A 94 7.16 -29.07 -6.39
N VAL A 95 6.63 -29.41 -7.56
CA VAL A 95 6.62 -30.75 -8.11
C VAL A 95 7.67 -30.81 -9.23
N LYS A 96 8.49 -31.87 -9.27
CA LYS A 96 9.45 -32.08 -10.36
C LYS A 96 8.69 -32.26 -11.68
N VAL A 97 9.33 -31.90 -12.81
CA VAL A 97 8.71 -31.80 -14.15
C VAL A 97 7.85 -33.02 -14.52
N ASP A 98 8.27 -34.22 -14.11
CA ASP A 98 7.67 -35.50 -14.47
C ASP A 98 6.55 -35.98 -13.52
N GLN A 99 6.25 -35.25 -12.46
CA GLN A 99 5.24 -35.63 -11.46
C GLN A 99 3.94 -34.83 -11.60
N LYS A 100 2.80 -35.50 -11.42
CA LYS A 100 1.48 -34.85 -11.42
C LYS A 100 1.25 -34.08 -10.11
N PRO A 101 0.56 -32.92 -10.13
CA PRO A 101 0.29 -32.14 -8.92
C PRO A 101 -0.53 -32.94 -7.90
N ARG A 102 -0.22 -32.78 -6.61
CA ARG A 102 -0.83 -33.55 -5.50
C ARG A 102 -2.24 -33.05 -5.13
N ILE A 103 -3.17 -33.15 -6.09
CA ILE A 103 -4.54 -32.57 -6.01
C ILE A 103 -5.32 -33.06 -4.78
N VAL A 104 -5.19 -34.34 -4.39
CA VAL A 104 -5.87 -34.89 -3.20
C VAL A 104 -5.36 -34.25 -1.91
N GLU A 105 -4.05 -34.12 -1.75
CA GLU A 105 -3.44 -33.47 -0.58
C GLU A 105 -3.75 -31.96 -0.56
N LEU A 106 -3.80 -31.31 -1.73
CA LEU A 106 -4.22 -29.90 -1.82
C LEU A 106 -5.68 -29.71 -1.38
N ARG A 107 -6.58 -30.67 -1.66
CA ARG A 107 -7.96 -30.67 -1.14
C ARG A 107 -8.01 -30.88 0.37
N LYS A 108 -7.26 -31.85 0.92
CA LYS A 108 -7.16 -32.08 2.38
C LYS A 108 -6.63 -30.84 3.11
N MET A 109 -5.55 -30.25 2.59
CA MET A 109 -4.96 -29.00 3.08
C MET A 109 -5.99 -27.86 3.07
N ASN A 110 -6.72 -27.65 1.97
CA ASN A 110 -7.73 -26.58 1.87
C ASN A 110 -8.93 -26.80 2.82
N ALA A 111 -9.34 -28.05 3.07
CA ALA A 111 -10.38 -28.35 4.06
C ALA A 111 -9.92 -27.99 5.48
N LYS A 112 -8.69 -28.38 5.85
CA LYS A 112 -8.07 -28.07 7.14
C LYS A 112 -7.84 -26.57 7.32
N LEU A 113 -7.29 -25.89 6.32
CA LEU A 113 -7.19 -24.42 6.30
C LEU A 113 -8.55 -23.75 6.50
N THR A 114 -9.60 -24.22 5.82
CA THR A 114 -10.95 -23.64 5.93
C THR A 114 -11.51 -23.78 7.36
N LYS A 115 -11.20 -24.87 8.07
CA LYS A 115 -11.57 -25.05 9.48
C LYS A 115 -10.87 -24.04 10.38
N PHE A 116 -9.55 -23.95 10.35
CA PHE A 116 -8.82 -23.01 11.22
C PHE A 116 -9.07 -21.54 10.84
N PHE A 117 -9.21 -21.23 9.55
CA PHE A 117 -9.63 -19.91 9.09
C PHE A 117 -10.98 -19.49 9.69
N LYS A 118 -11.97 -20.38 9.75
CA LYS A 118 -13.28 -20.07 10.36
C LYS A 118 -13.14 -19.70 11.84
N ASN A 119 -12.28 -20.40 12.59
CA ASN A 119 -12.03 -20.10 14.00
C ASN A 119 -11.37 -18.72 14.17
N ILE A 120 -10.34 -18.42 13.37
CA ILE A 120 -9.62 -17.14 13.43
C ILE A 120 -10.50 -15.96 12.97
N HIS A 121 -11.31 -16.14 11.91
CA HIS A 121 -12.28 -15.13 11.48
C HIS A 121 -13.38 -14.92 12.55
N LYS A 122 -13.88 -15.99 13.18
CA LYS A 122 -14.89 -15.88 14.25
C LYS A 122 -14.36 -15.08 15.43
N PHE A 123 -13.09 -15.26 15.81
CA PHE A 123 -12.46 -14.47 16.87
C PHE A 123 -12.50 -12.96 16.57
N TYR A 124 -11.93 -12.52 15.45
CA TYR A 124 -11.87 -11.08 15.12
C TYR A 124 -13.25 -10.46 14.87
N TYR A 125 -14.19 -11.21 14.29
CA TYR A 125 -15.56 -10.73 14.09
C TYR A 125 -16.32 -10.65 15.42
N GLY A 126 -16.17 -11.64 16.31
CA GLY A 126 -16.77 -11.65 17.65
C GLY A 126 -16.27 -10.52 18.55
N VAL A 127 -15.02 -10.06 18.38
CA VAL A 127 -14.53 -8.85 19.04
C VAL A 127 -15.26 -7.60 18.52
N LEU A 128 -15.51 -7.47 17.21
CA LEU A 128 -16.29 -6.35 16.66
C LEU A 128 -17.76 -6.39 17.14
N GLU A 129 -18.38 -7.57 17.18
CA GLU A 129 -19.72 -7.79 17.73
C GLU A 129 -19.78 -7.40 19.22
N LYS A 130 -18.79 -7.80 20.02
CA LYS A 130 -18.70 -7.41 21.45
C LYS A 130 -18.59 -5.89 21.62
N LEU A 131 -17.59 -5.24 21.02
CA LEU A 131 -17.33 -3.80 21.21
C LEU A 131 -18.52 -2.93 20.77
N THR A 132 -19.18 -3.27 19.64
CA THR A 132 -20.38 -2.56 19.17
C THR A 132 -21.65 -2.84 19.99
N SER A 133 -21.65 -3.90 20.83
CA SER A 133 -22.76 -4.20 21.73
C SER A 133 -22.66 -3.44 23.06
N GLU A 134 -21.43 -3.23 23.57
CA GLU A 134 -21.12 -2.61 24.86
C GLU A 134 -21.01 -1.08 24.76
N PHE A 135 -20.42 -0.58 23.67
CA PHE A 135 -20.15 0.85 23.45
C PHE A 135 -21.02 1.43 22.32
N ASP A 136 -21.41 2.69 22.45
CA ASP A 136 -21.90 3.49 21.32
C ASP A 136 -20.73 4.23 20.68
N LEU A 137 -20.36 3.77 19.48
CA LEU A 137 -19.16 4.18 18.76
C LEU A 137 -19.43 5.31 17.75
N ARG A 138 -20.66 5.83 17.66
CA ARG A 138 -21.10 6.69 16.53
C ARG A 138 -20.32 8.01 16.39
N ASP A 139 -19.79 8.55 17.47
CA ASP A 139 -18.93 9.76 17.46
C ASP A 139 -17.54 9.47 16.83
N ILE A 140 -17.02 8.25 16.98
CA ILE A 140 -15.64 7.88 16.58
C ILE A 140 -15.57 7.04 15.30
N VAL A 141 -16.59 6.21 15.03
CA VAL A 141 -16.71 5.35 13.86
C VAL A 141 -18.09 5.59 13.22
N PRO A 142 -18.15 6.22 12.04
CA PRO A 142 -19.42 6.59 11.42
C PRO A 142 -20.39 5.42 11.20
N GLU A 143 -21.67 5.66 11.51
CA GLU A 143 -22.78 4.73 11.33
C GLU A 143 -22.83 4.07 9.91
N PRO A 144 -22.59 4.78 8.78
CA PRO A 144 -22.49 4.15 7.46
C PRO A 144 -21.34 3.15 7.29
N LEU A 145 -20.29 3.24 8.12
CA LEU A 145 -19.18 2.29 8.17
C LEU A 145 -19.55 1.07 9.01
N LEU A 146 -20.18 1.27 10.18
CA LEU A 146 -20.68 0.20 11.05
C LEU A 146 -21.66 -0.72 10.30
N ARG A 147 -22.58 -0.14 9.50
CA ARG A 147 -23.48 -0.91 8.63
C ARG A 147 -22.75 -1.79 7.62
N GLN A 148 -21.62 -1.31 7.07
CA GLN A 148 -20.79 -2.10 6.15
C GLN A 148 -20.00 -3.23 6.83
N LEU A 149 -19.99 -3.33 8.16
CA LEU A 149 -19.44 -4.49 8.87
C LEU A 149 -20.45 -5.64 8.99
N ASN A 150 -21.72 -5.42 8.62
CA ASN A 150 -22.85 -6.34 8.84
C ASN A 150 -23.07 -6.74 10.31
N VAL A 151 -22.41 -6.07 11.26
CA VAL A 151 -22.53 -6.35 12.68
C VAL A 151 -23.93 -5.96 13.15
N GLN A 152 -24.66 -6.91 13.74
CA GLN A 152 -26.02 -6.68 14.19
C GLN A 152 -26.00 -5.72 15.38
N GLN A 153 -26.40 -4.46 15.17
CA GLN A 153 -26.64 -3.55 16.30
C GLN A 153 -27.79 -4.12 17.16
N PRO A 154 -27.57 -4.42 18.46
CA PRO A 154 -28.66 -4.86 19.33
C PRO A 154 -29.81 -3.86 19.33
N LYS A 155 -31.04 -4.34 19.16
CA LYS A 155 -32.25 -3.51 19.21
C LYS A 155 -32.36 -2.87 20.60
N ALA A 156 -32.15 -1.56 20.68
CA ALA A 156 -32.35 -0.72 21.87
C ALA A 156 -31.74 -1.27 23.18
N ALA A 157 -30.43 -1.54 23.18
CA ALA A 157 -29.70 -1.72 24.44
C ALA A 157 -29.56 -0.35 25.15
N ALA A 158 -30.41 -0.08 26.13
CA ALA A 158 -30.54 1.23 26.78
C ALA A 158 -29.30 1.68 27.59
N ASN A 159 -28.36 0.78 27.85
CA ASN A 159 -27.24 0.98 28.78
C ASN A 159 -25.85 0.94 28.10
N ARG A 160 -25.73 1.24 26.80
CA ARG A 160 -24.39 1.34 26.16
C ARG A 160 -23.63 2.56 26.70
N LEU A 161 -22.33 2.39 26.91
CA LEU A 161 -21.46 3.53 27.24
C LEU A 161 -21.30 4.41 25.99
N PHE A 162 -21.69 5.68 26.07
CA PHE A 162 -21.49 6.62 24.96
C PHE A 162 -20.05 7.11 24.93
N LEU A 163 -19.34 6.84 23.84
CA LEU A 163 -17.92 7.15 23.72
C LEU A 163 -17.70 8.40 22.87
N HIS A 164 -17.52 9.54 23.54
CA HIS A 164 -17.25 10.83 22.90
C HIS A 164 -15.91 10.81 22.14
N LYS A 165 -15.81 11.63 21.08
CA LYS A 165 -14.58 11.77 20.28
C LYS A 165 -13.37 12.34 21.05
N ASP A 166 -13.63 12.99 22.19
CA ASP A 166 -12.63 13.60 23.07
C ASP A 166 -12.32 12.72 24.31
N ASP A 167 -12.89 11.51 24.42
CA ASP A 167 -12.56 10.52 25.45
C ASP A 167 -11.24 9.80 25.09
N PRO A 168 -10.25 9.66 26.00
CA PRO A 168 -9.00 8.94 25.71
C PRO A 168 -9.20 7.53 25.14
N LYS A 169 -10.24 6.82 25.60
CA LYS A 169 -10.57 5.43 25.21
C LYS A 169 -11.12 5.35 23.79
N ALA A 170 -11.51 6.47 23.18
CA ALA A 170 -11.82 6.56 21.75
C ALA A 170 -10.67 6.03 20.90
N VAL A 171 -9.42 6.38 21.25
CA VAL A 171 -8.23 5.97 20.50
C VAL A 171 -8.00 4.46 20.68
N SER A 172 -8.13 3.93 21.90
CA SER A 172 -8.08 2.49 22.20
C SER A 172 -9.12 1.70 21.39
N MET A 173 -10.37 2.18 21.32
CA MET A 173 -11.41 1.57 20.48
C MET A 173 -11.06 1.57 19.00
N MET A 174 -10.58 2.70 18.46
CA MET A 174 -10.18 2.78 17.05
C MET A 174 -9.05 1.80 16.72
N PHE A 175 -8.08 1.59 17.62
CA PHE A 175 -7.03 0.58 17.44
C PHE A 175 -7.56 -0.86 17.48
N LEU A 176 -8.45 -1.21 18.41
CA LEU A 176 -9.06 -2.55 18.46
C LEU A 176 -9.87 -2.85 17.20
N ILE A 177 -10.71 -1.90 16.77
CA ILE A 177 -11.55 -2.03 15.57
C ILE A 177 -10.68 -2.12 14.32
N HIS A 178 -9.70 -1.22 14.14
CA HIS A 178 -8.73 -1.28 13.05
C HIS A 178 -7.98 -2.62 13.03
N GLY A 179 -7.48 -3.07 14.19
CA GLY A 179 -6.78 -4.35 14.34
C GLY A 179 -7.63 -5.56 13.94
N CYS A 180 -8.93 -5.55 14.24
CA CYS A 180 -9.84 -6.59 13.75
C CYS A 180 -9.98 -6.57 12.22
N LEU A 181 -10.17 -5.39 11.62
CA LEU A 181 -10.35 -5.25 10.17
C LEU A 181 -9.08 -5.63 9.39
N LEU A 182 -7.92 -5.13 9.81
CA LEU A 182 -6.60 -5.48 9.26
C LEU A 182 -6.37 -6.99 9.29
N ASN A 183 -6.67 -7.64 10.42
CA ASN A 183 -6.45 -9.07 10.57
C ASN A 183 -7.50 -9.92 9.84
N LEU A 184 -8.76 -9.48 9.73
CA LEU A 184 -9.78 -10.12 8.88
C LEU A 184 -9.38 -10.07 7.40
N GLY A 185 -8.91 -8.91 6.92
CA GLY A 185 -8.39 -8.76 5.55
C GLY A 185 -7.18 -9.64 5.28
N SER A 186 -6.26 -9.72 6.25
CA SER A 186 -5.06 -10.57 6.20
C SER A 186 -5.39 -12.06 6.24
N CYS A 187 -6.33 -12.49 7.08
CA CYS A 187 -6.86 -13.86 7.07
C CYS A 187 -7.42 -14.24 5.69
N HIS A 188 -8.20 -13.34 5.08
CA HIS A 188 -8.70 -13.54 3.72
C HIS A 188 -7.57 -13.58 2.69
N ARG A 189 -6.48 -12.84 2.88
CA ARG A 189 -5.33 -12.82 1.95
C ARG A 189 -4.67 -14.20 1.92
N TYR A 190 -4.34 -14.74 3.10
CA TYR A 190 -3.79 -16.10 3.22
C TYR A 190 -4.74 -17.18 2.67
N LYS A 191 -6.05 -17.06 2.92
CA LYS A 191 -7.05 -17.98 2.38
C LYS A 191 -7.08 -17.97 0.84
N SER A 192 -7.24 -16.80 0.22
CA SER A 192 -7.28 -16.66 -1.25
C SER A 192 -5.97 -17.08 -1.92
N MET A 193 -4.81 -16.85 -1.29
CA MET A 193 -3.52 -17.37 -1.76
C MET A 193 -3.45 -18.90 -1.77
N CYS A 194 -4.17 -19.56 -0.86
CA CYS A 194 -4.09 -21.01 -0.70
C CYS A 194 -5.09 -21.77 -1.59
N GLU A 195 -6.32 -21.28 -1.71
CA GLU A 195 -7.39 -22.05 -2.34
C GLU A 195 -7.23 -22.29 -3.85
N LYS A 196 -6.61 -21.35 -4.60
CA LYS A 196 -6.56 -21.45 -6.06
C LYS A 196 -5.59 -22.56 -6.54
N PRO A 197 -6.05 -23.57 -7.31
CA PRO A 197 -5.15 -24.47 -8.04
C PRO A 197 -4.54 -23.74 -9.25
N GLN A 198 -3.29 -24.06 -9.62
CA GLN A 198 -2.62 -23.40 -10.74
C GLN A 198 -3.16 -23.81 -12.13
N ASN A 199 -4.02 -24.83 -12.20
CA ASN A 199 -4.56 -25.41 -13.44
C ASN A 199 -5.51 -24.49 -14.24
N THR A 200 -5.69 -23.23 -13.85
CA THR A 200 -6.31 -22.19 -14.71
C THR A 200 -5.21 -21.30 -15.26
N ASN A 201 -5.05 -21.26 -16.59
CA ASN A 201 -3.98 -20.51 -17.28
C ASN A 201 -4.06 -18.97 -17.11
N GLY A 202 -5.05 -18.45 -16.39
CA GLY A 202 -5.17 -17.03 -16.04
C GLY A 202 -4.45 -16.68 -14.74
N SER A 203 -3.69 -15.57 -14.77
CA SER A 203 -3.02 -14.97 -13.62
C SER A 203 -3.97 -14.73 -12.42
N PRO A 204 -3.44 -14.59 -11.19
CA PRO A 204 -4.25 -14.16 -10.07
C PRO A 204 -4.81 -12.75 -10.35
N SER A 205 -6.13 -12.60 -10.32
CA SER A 205 -6.81 -11.31 -10.53
C SER A 205 -7.27 -10.75 -9.18
N LEU A 206 -7.26 -9.43 -9.03
CA LEU A 206 -7.66 -8.72 -7.80
C LEU A 206 -9.05 -9.12 -7.29
N ALA A 207 -9.95 -9.56 -8.17
CA ALA A 207 -11.25 -10.12 -7.80
C ALA A 207 -11.18 -11.30 -6.81
N HIS A 208 -10.10 -12.11 -6.85
CA HIS A 208 -9.86 -13.22 -5.91
C HIS A 208 -9.56 -12.72 -4.48
N PHE A 209 -9.12 -11.46 -4.36
CA PHE A 209 -8.80 -10.79 -3.10
C PHE A 209 -9.85 -9.76 -2.67
N LYS A 210 -11.01 -9.69 -3.35
CA LYS A 210 -12.08 -8.70 -3.07
C LYS A 210 -12.51 -8.65 -1.61
N LYS A 211 -12.49 -9.77 -0.87
CA LYS A 211 -12.78 -9.79 0.57
C LYS A 211 -11.66 -9.19 1.42
N SER A 212 -10.39 -9.39 1.04
CA SER A 212 -9.25 -8.72 1.69
C SER A 212 -9.30 -7.22 1.46
N MET A 213 -9.42 -6.79 0.20
CA MET A 213 -9.45 -5.37 -0.14
C MET A 213 -10.59 -4.65 0.57
N ARG A 214 -11.82 -5.20 0.58
CA ARG A 214 -12.93 -4.63 1.38
C ARG A 214 -12.57 -4.40 2.86
N TYR A 215 -11.93 -5.36 3.52
CA TYR A 215 -11.54 -5.18 4.92
C TYR A 215 -10.40 -4.15 5.09
N PHE A 216 -9.49 -4.03 4.12
CA PHE A 216 -8.44 -3.01 4.13
C PHE A 216 -8.98 -1.59 3.82
N GLU A 217 -9.92 -1.48 2.88
CA GLU A 217 -10.68 -0.26 2.59
C GLU A 217 -11.39 0.25 3.85
N LEU A 218 -12.10 -0.64 4.56
CA LEU A 218 -12.79 -0.31 5.82
C LEU A 218 -11.80 0.09 6.93
N ALA A 219 -10.66 -0.59 7.05
CA ALA A 219 -9.60 -0.22 8.00
C ALA A 219 -9.01 1.17 7.69
N THR A 220 -8.88 1.54 6.41
CA THR A 220 -8.38 2.86 5.96
C THR A 220 -9.31 4.00 6.36
N LEU A 221 -10.62 3.73 6.40
CA LEU A 221 -11.61 4.71 6.84
C LEU A 221 -11.60 4.89 8.37
N VAL A 222 -11.29 3.84 9.14
CA VAL A 222 -11.10 3.93 10.61
C VAL A 222 -9.78 4.64 10.96
N LEU A 223 -8.63 4.09 10.57
CA LEU A 223 -7.31 4.52 11.08
C LEU A 223 -6.18 4.43 10.03
N PRO A 224 -6.13 5.35 9.04
CA PRO A 224 -5.15 5.31 7.95
C PRO A 224 -3.73 5.71 8.36
N SER A 225 -3.51 6.03 9.64
CA SER A 225 -2.17 6.32 10.17
C SER A 225 -1.29 5.07 10.22
N VAL A 226 -1.87 3.88 10.30
CA VAL A 226 -1.15 2.61 10.45
C VAL A 226 -0.65 2.09 9.10
N GLY A 227 0.67 2.15 8.90
CA GLY A 227 1.32 1.78 7.65
C GLY A 227 1.27 0.28 7.33
N GLU A 228 1.02 -0.57 8.31
CA GLU A 228 0.89 -2.03 8.11
C GLU A 228 -0.30 -2.39 7.20
N LEU A 229 -1.33 -1.55 7.20
CA LEU A 229 -2.48 -1.68 6.30
C LEU A 229 -2.06 -1.63 4.83
N TYR A 230 -1.32 -0.59 4.45
CA TYR A 230 -0.81 -0.44 3.09
C TYR A 230 0.26 -1.49 2.74
N LEU A 231 0.97 -2.07 3.72
CA LEU A 231 1.84 -3.22 3.46
C LEU A 231 1.02 -4.43 3.02
N GLN A 232 -0.07 -4.75 3.73
CA GLN A 232 -0.93 -5.89 3.40
C GLN A 232 -1.63 -5.73 2.05
N GLU A 233 -2.02 -4.50 1.67
CA GLU A 233 -2.47 -4.18 0.31
C GLU A 233 -1.35 -4.39 -0.74
N GLY A 234 -0.15 -3.86 -0.49
CA GLY A 234 1.00 -4.01 -1.39
C GLY A 234 1.35 -5.48 -1.66
N LEU A 235 1.24 -6.33 -0.64
CA LEU A 235 1.41 -7.77 -0.77
C LEU A 235 0.29 -8.44 -1.61
N VAL A 236 -0.96 -7.94 -1.59
CA VAL A 236 -2.00 -8.37 -2.55
C VAL A 236 -1.59 -7.98 -3.98
N TYR A 237 -1.14 -6.73 -4.18
CA TYR A 237 -0.74 -6.25 -5.51
C TYR A 237 0.45 -7.02 -6.11
N VAL A 238 1.45 -7.41 -5.31
CA VAL A 238 2.52 -8.34 -5.73
C VAL A 238 1.95 -9.68 -6.18
N HIS A 239 0.97 -10.24 -5.46
CA HIS A 239 0.37 -11.53 -5.82
C HIS A 239 -0.46 -11.50 -7.11
N VAL A 240 -0.95 -10.34 -7.55
CA VAL A 240 -1.67 -10.16 -8.83
C VAL A 240 -0.79 -9.56 -9.94
N LYS A 241 0.53 -9.48 -9.74
CA LYS A 241 1.52 -8.86 -10.65
C LYS A 241 1.25 -7.38 -11.00
N SER A 242 0.60 -6.61 -10.13
CA SER A 242 0.36 -5.16 -10.32
C SER A 242 1.42 -4.35 -9.57
N TYR A 243 2.63 -4.30 -10.12
CA TYR A 243 3.81 -3.81 -9.40
C TYR A 243 3.85 -2.29 -9.21
N GLY A 244 3.14 -1.52 -10.04
CA GLY A 244 2.99 -0.08 -9.80
C GLY A 244 2.17 0.17 -8.55
N SER A 245 1.01 -0.48 -8.45
CA SER A 245 0.16 -0.42 -7.25
C SER A 245 0.84 -1.02 -6.00
N SER A 246 1.64 -2.08 -6.11
CA SER A 246 2.39 -2.59 -4.94
C SER A 246 3.45 -1.59 -4.46
N THR A 247 4.22 -1.00 -5.38
CA THR A 247 5.27 -0.02 -5.03
C THR A 247 4.65 1.24 -4.42
N TYR A 248 3.52 1.71 -4.96
CA TYR A 248 2.69 2.77 -4.36
C TYR A 248 2.27 2.41 -2.92
N SER A 249 1.71 1.22 -2.70
CA SER A 249 1.25 0.79 -1.38
C SER A 249 2.40 0.60 -0.37
N PHE A 250 3.57 0.11 -0.80
CA PHE A 250 4.78 0.06 0.05
C PHE A 250 5.30 1.46 0.40
N ALA A 251 5.26 2.40 -0.56
CA ALA A 251 5.62 3.79 -0.31
C ALA A 251 4.63 4.49 0.65
N ARG A 252 3.32 4.21 0.56
CA ARG A 252 2.30 4.63 1.55
C ARG A 252 2.56 4.02 2.92
N SER A 253 2.94 2.74 2.97
CA SER A 253 3.28 2.00 4.20
C SER A 253 4.49 2.57 4.94
N ALA A 254 5.50 3.02 4.20
CA ALA A 254 6.71 3.65 4.74
C ALA A 254 6.53 5.13 5.15
N LEU A 255 5.46 5.78 4.69
CA LEU A 255 5.24 7.23 4.82
C LEU A 255 3.85 7.59 5.40
N SER A 256 3.23 6.69 6.15
CA SER A 256 2.11 7.02 7.03
C SER A 256 2.63 7.66 8.35
N ARG A 257 1.75 8.13 9.24
CA ARG A 257 2.17 8.64 10.56
C ARG A 257 2.75 7.55 11.47
N LEU A 258 2.24 6.33 11.39
CA LEU A 258 2.72 5.15 12.12
C LEU A 258 3.21 4.09 11.10
N PRO A 259 4.40 4.25 10.50
CA PRO A 259 4.86 3.43 9.38
C PRO A 259 5.10 1.96 9.77
N SER A 260 4.92 1.04 8.81
CA SER A 260 5.31 -0.36 9.03
C SER A 260 6.82 -0.52 8.93
N SER A 261 7.41 -1.29 9.86
CA SER A 261 8.83 -1.65 9.84
C SER A 261 9.26 -2.37 8.56
N ALA A 262 8.33 -3.04 7.87
CA ALA A 262 8.59 -3.74 6.62
C ALA A 262 8.16 -2.94 5.36
N GLY A 263 7.44 -1.82 5.50
CA GLY A 263 7.00 -0.97 4.39
C GLY A 263 8.16 -0.41 3.57
N PHE A 264 9.14 0.20 4.26
CA PHE A 264 10.36 0.72 3.64
C PHE A 264 11.18 -0.37 2.96
N GLY A 265 11.36 -1.53 3.62
CA GLY A 265 12.04 -2.69 3.03
C GLY A 265 11.40 -3.12 1.72
N ASN A 266 10.08 -3.37 1.72
CA ASN A 266 9.35 -3.80 0.52
C ASN A 266 9.40 -2.76 -0.63
N PHE A 267 9.47 -1.47 -0.31
CA PHE A 267 9.75 -0.43 -1.31
C PHE A 267 11.16 -0.57 -1.89
N MET A 268 12.21 -0.69 -1.07
CA MET A 268 13.59 -0.89 -1.54
C MET A 268 13.76 -2.20 -2.33
N ASN A 269 13.10 -3.27 -1.91
CA ASN A 269 12.96 -4.54 -2.65
C ASN A 269 12.31 -4.38 -4.04
N SER A 270 11.58 -3.29 -4.29
CA SER A 270 10.93 -3.02 -5.59
C SER A 270 11.79 -2.17 -6.53
N VAL A 271 12.61 -1.23 -5.99
CA VAL A 271 13.32 -0.22 -6.82
C VAL A 271 14.83 -0.09 -6.57
N CYS A 272 15.41 -0.75 -5.58
CA CYS A 272 16.82 -0.60 -5.18
C CYS A 272 17.62 -1.90 -5.00
N GLU A 273 16.98 -3.07 -4.96
CA GLU A 273 17.68 -4.35 -4.70
C GLU A 273 17.68 -5.27 -5.93
N ARG A 274 18.80 -5.33 -6.67
CA ARG A 274 18.95 -6.21 -7.86
C ARG A 274 18.60 -7.68 -7.59
N ASN A 275 18.90 -8.17 -6.39
CA ASN A 275 18.68 -9.57 -6.00
C ASN A 275 17.28 -9.83 -5.41
N SER A 276 16.44 -8.80 -5.29
CA SER A 276 15.06 -8.96 -4.82
C SER A 276 14.20 -9.64 -5.87
N LYS A 277 13.31 -10.54 -5.44
CA LYS A 277 12.34 -11.15 -6.35
C LYS A 277 11.41 -10.11 -6.98
N ILE A 278 10.99 -9.09 -6.22
CA ILE A 278 10.04 -8.08 -6.71
C ILE A 278 10.68 -7.26 -7.85
N PHE A 279 11.93 -6.82 -7.69
CA PHE A 279 12.71 -6.16 -8.74
C PHE A 279 12.80 -7.00 -10.02
N ASN A 280 13.15 -8.29 -9.90
CA ASN A 280 13.28 -9.17 -11.07
C ASN A 280 11.93 -9.48 -11.73
N ASP A 281 10.87 -9.67 -10.94
CA ASP A 281 9.49 -9.82 -11.42
C ASP A 281 9.00 -8.54 -12.16
N ILE A 282 9.45 -7.33 -11.74
CA ILE A 282 9.18 -6.06 -12.44
C ILE A 282 9.92 -6.01 -13.78
N VAL A 283 11.20 -6.38 -13.82
CA VAL A 283 12.00 -6.40 -15.05
C VAL A 283 11.43 -7.41 -16.06
N GLU A 284 11.03 -8.61 -15.62
CA GLU A 284 10.27 -9.58 -16.42
C GLU A 284 9.01 -8.94 -17.02
N SER A 285 8.20 -8.27 -16.18
CA SER A 285 6.97 -7.60 -16.60
C SER A 285 7.25 -6.51 -17.64
N PHE A 286 8.32 -5.72 -17.49
CA PHE A 286 8.71 -4.71 -18.46
C PHE A 286 9.06 -5.33 -19.83
N HIS A 287 9.87 -6.39 -19.86
CA HIS A 287 10.21 -7.08 -21.11
C HIS A 287 8.97 -7.68 -21.80
N VAL A 288 8.01 -8.22 -21.04
CA VAL A 288 6.74 -8.72 -21.58
C VAL A 288 5.92 -7.58 -22.20
N VAL A 289 5.68 -6.49 -21.45
CA VAL A 289 4.88 -5.34 -21.94
C VAL A 289 5.54 -4.67 -23.15
N HIS A 290 6.87 -4.49 -23.13
CA HIS A 290 7.61 -3.93 -24.25
C HIS A 290 7.50 -4.82 -25.51
N LYS A 291 7.69 -6.14 -25.36
CA LYS A 291 7.54 -7.12 -26.45
C LYS A 291 6.11 -7.16 -27.02
N GLN A 292 5.09 -6.88 -26.20
CA GLN A 292 3.70 -6.75 -26.65
C GLN A 292 3.45 -5.43 -27.38
N ALA A 293 3.94 -4.30 -26.85
CA ALA A 293 3.83 -2.98 -27.47
C ALA A 293 4.50 -2.92 -28.86
N THR A 294 5.73 -3.42 -28.97
CA THR A 294 6.48 -3.51 -30.25
C THR A 294 5.82 -4.46 -31.26
N ARG A 295 4.92 -5.34 -30.83
CA ARG A 295 4.05 -6.18 -31.67
C ARG A 295 2.69 -5.54 -31.98
N GLY A 296 2.51 -4.25 -31.70
CA GLY A 296 1.26 -3.52 -31.94
C GLY A 296 0.10 -3.87 -31.00
N GLN A 297 0.34 -4.61 -29.91
CA GLN A 297 -0.73 -5.00 -28.98
C GLN A 297 -1.17 -3.81 -28.11
N ILE A 298 -2.46 -3.77 -27.77
CA ILE A 298 -3.08 -2.65 -27.03
C ILE A 298 -2.80 -2.80 -25.51
N VAL A 299 -1.57 -2.48 -25.10
CA VAL A 299 -1.08 -2.56 -23.71
C VAL A 299 -0.97 -1.18 -23.02
N ASN A 300 -1.94 -0.30 -23.30
CA ASN A 300 -1.88 1.11 -22.90
C ASN A 300 -1.87 1.33 -21.37
N ARG A 301 -2.57 0.50 -20.60
CA ARG A 301 -2.63 0.61 -19.13
C ARG A 301 -1.32 0.08 -18.53
N GLU A 302 -0.81 -1.00 -19.10
CA GLU A 302 0.40 -1.71 -18.70
C GLU A 302 1.65 -0.87 -18.96
N ILE A 303 1.66 -0.05 -20.03
CA ILE A 303 2.67 1.00 -20.23
C ILE A 303 2.57 2.05 -19.11
N ILE A 304 1.38 2.57 -18.83
CA ILE A 304 1.18 3.60 -17.77
C ILE A 304 1.56 3.08 -16.37
N GLU A 305 1.53 1.76 -16.13
CA GLU A 305 2.01 1.12 -14.89
C GLU A 305 3.52 0.83 -14.94
N THR A 306 3.94 0.00 -15.89
CA THR A 306 5.27 -0.62 -15.88
C THR A 306 6.35 0.26 -16.49
N TYR A 307 6.08 1.02 -17.57
CA TYR A 307 7.07 1.99 -18.08
C TYR A 307 7.25 3.15 -17.08
N PHE A 308 6.18 3.54 -16.38
CA PHE A 308 6.29 4.49 -15.27
C PHE A 308 7.19 3.95 -14.16
N LEU A 309 6.98 2.72 -13.69
CA LEU A 309 7.76 2.15 -12.58
C LEU A 309 9.25 2.01 -12.94
N VAL A 310 9.57 1.64 -14.18
CA VAL A 310 10.96 1.55 -14.66
C VAL A 310 11.60 2.93 -14.80
N LEU A 311 10.90 3.93 -15.34
CA LEU A 311 11.39 5.32 -15.40
C LEU A 311 11.55 5.94 -14.01
N PHE A 312 10.62 5.66 -13.08
CA PHE A 312 10.72 6.03 -11.68
C PHE A 312 11.98 5.43 -11.04
N GLY A 313 12.20 4.12 -11.23
CA GLY A 313 13.40 3.42 -10.76
C GLY A 313 14.69 4.03 -11.34
N SER A 314 14.70 4.34 -12.65
CA SER A 314 15.84 4.95 -13.34
C SER A 314 16.19 6.36 -12.83
N ARG A 315 15.22 7.10 -12.28
CA ARG A 315 15.45 8.42 -11.68
C ARG A 315 15.71 8.35 -10.18
N PHE A 316 15.19 7.34 -9.48
CA PHE A 316 15.37 7.13 -8.04
C PHE A 316 16.72 6.46 -7.71
N ALA A 317 17.08 5.41 -8.45
CA ALA A 317 18.31 4.62 -8.25
C ALA A 317 19.05 4.42 -9.59
N PRO A 318 19.56 5.49 -10.23
CA PRO A 318 20.11 5.44 -11.59
C PRO A 318 21.20 4.38 -11.78
N ALA A 319 22.11 4.20 -10.82
CA ALA A 319 23.21 3.23 -10.91
C ALA A 319 22.77 1.74 -10.89
N LEU A 320 21.51 1.44 -10.50
CA LEU A 320 20.95 0.09 -10.56
C LEU A 320 20.27 -0.18 -11.91
N TRP A 321 19.51 0.80 -12.38
CA TRP A 321 18.56 0.69 -13.50
C TRP A 321 19.13 1.13 -14.85
N ILE A 322 20.15 1.99 -14.86
CA ILE A 322 20.80 2.56 -16.03
C ILE A 322 22.26 2.14 -16.02
N GLY A 323 22.80 1.73 -17.17
CA GLY A 323 24.21 1.37 -17.30
C GLY A 323 25.16 2.56 -17.20
N ASN A 324 26.46 2.28 -17.29
CA ASN A 324 27.52 3.30 -17.34
C ASN A 324 27.36 4.27 -18.54
N ASP A 325 26.64 3.87 -19.59
CA ASP A 325 26.37 4.69 -20.77
C ASP A 325 25.35 5.83 -20.53
N GLN A 326 24.62 5.78 -19.41
CA GLN A 326 23.53 6.70 -19.03
C GLN A 326 22.41 6.88 -20.08
N LYS A 327 22.28 5.94 -21.03
CA LYS A 327 21.32 5.97 -22.14
C LYS A 327 20.35 4.80 -22.11
N ASN A 328 20.84 3.63 -21.76
CA ASN A 328 20.08 2.38 -21.81
C ASN A 328 19.74 1.86 -20.41
N LEU A 329 18.56 1.29 -20.30
CA LEU A 329 18.13 0.56 -19.11
C LEU A 329 18.90 -0.76 -18.99
N ILE A 330 18.89 -1.37 -17.80
CA ILE A 330 19.33 -2.77 -17.56
C ILE A 330 18.65 -3.79 -18.49
N SER A 331 17.51 -3.41 -19.09
CA SER A 331 16.74 -4.16 -20.08
C SER A 331 17.13 -3.88 -21.54
N GLU A 332 18.25 -3.20 -21.79
CA GLU A 332 18.79 -2.76 -23.10
C GLU A 332 17.92 -1.77 -23.88
N VAL A 333 16.72 -1.45 -23.40
CA VAL A 333 15.83 -0.46 -24.03
C VAL A 333 16.29 0.97 -23.72
N MET A 334 16.34 1.82 -24.76
CA MET A 334 16.67 3.25 -24.63
C MET A 334 15.70 3.98 -23.68
N LEU A 335 16.25 4.70 -22.70
CA LEU A 335 15.46 5.41 -21.69
C LEU A 335 14.57 6.49 -22.29
N SER A 336 15.02 7.14 -23.37
CA SER A 336 14.24 8.16 -24.11
C SER A 336 12.96 7.59 -24.72
N HIS A 337 13.00 6.38 -25.29
CA HIS A 337 11.82 5.71 -25.84
C HIS A 337 10.79 5.39 -24.74
N VAL A 338 11.25 4.86 -23.59
CA VAL A 338 10.39 4.56 -22.44
C VAL A 338 9.72 5.84 -21.91
N GLN A 339 10.46 6.94 -21.81
CA GLN A 339 9.92 8.23 -21.40
C GLN A 339 8.92 8.79 -22.43
N GLN A 340 9.23 8.75 -23.74
CA GLN A 340 8.34 9.23 -24.80
C GLN A 340 7.02 8.45 -24.85
N GLU A 341 7.07 7.12 -24.88
CA GLU A 341 5.88 6.27 -24.98
C GLU A 341 4.99 6.40 -23.72
N LEU A 342 5.58 6.46 -22.52
CA LEU A 342 4.85 6.72 -21.28
C LEU A 342 4.10 8.06 -21.33
N MET A 343 4.79 9.15 -21.71
CA MET A 343 4.19 10.48 -21.78
C MET A 343 3.09 10.53 -22.84
N HIS A 344 3.29 9.87 -23.98
CA HIS A 344 2.30 9.75 -25.06
C HIS A 344 1.05 8.98 -24.63
N LYS A 345 1.15 7.83 -23.95
CA LYS A 345 -0.04 7.12 -23.41
C LYS A 345 -0.72 7.91 -22.30
N THR A 346 0.06 8.55 -21.43
CA THR A 346 -0.46 9.42 -20.38
C THR A 346 -1.22 10.63 -20.97
N ALA A 347 -0.84 11.10 -22.17
CA ALA A 347 -1.49 12.19 -22.88
C ALA A 347 -2.68 11.78 -23.78
N THR A 348 -2.75 10.52 -24.26
CA THR A 348 -3.72 10.10 -25.30
C THR A 348 -4.64 8.95 -24.89
N ARG A 349 -4.39 8.29 -23.75
CA ARG A 349 -5.09 7.08 -23.27
C ARG A 349 -5.42 7.14 -21.77
N TYR A 350 -5.39 8.33 -21.17
CA TYR A 350 -5.58 8.55 -19.73
C TYR A 350 -6.93 8.09 -19.18
N SER A 351 -8.02 8.21 -19.95
CA SER A 351 -9.40 8.11 -19.43
C SER A 351 -9.77 6.75 -18.82
N LYS A 352 -9.08 5.67 -19.19
CA LYS A 352 -9.25 4.32 -18.59
C LYS A 352 -8.22 4.00 -17.49
N SER A 353 -7.33 4.93 -17.20
CA SER A 353 -6.13 4.75 -16.35
C SER A 353 -5.96 5.86 -15.30
N LEU A 354 -6.95 6.73 -15.09
CA LEU A 354 -6.83 7.92 -14.24
C LEU A 354 -6.38 7.61 -12.80
N GLN A 355 -6.95 6.59 -12.16
CA GLN A 355 -6.57 6.19 -10.80
C GLN A 355 -5.10 5.73 -10.72
N LEU A 356 -4.58 5.12 -11.78
CA LEU A 356 -3.17 4.71 -11.88
C LEU A 356 -2.25 5.93 -12.12
N ILE A 357 -2.67 6.90 -12.94
CA ILE A 357 -1.94 8.17 -13.13
C ILE A 357 -1.89 8.97 -11.81
N PHE A 358 -2.96 8.92 -11.01
CA PHE A 358 -2.99 9.50 -9.66
C PHE A 358 -2.08 8.74 -8.67
N GLN A 359 -2.07 7.40 -8.68
CA GLN A 359 -1.10 6.60 -7.92
C GLN A 359 0.35 6.94 -8.32
N ASN A 360 0.63 7.13 -9.60
CA ASN A 360 1.94 7.51 -10.12
C ASN A 360 2.40 8.89 -9.58
N LEU A 361 1.51 9.89 -9.54
CA LEU A 361 1.78 11.19 -8.89
C LEU A 361 2.15 11.01 -7.41
N VAL A 362 1.36 10.24 -6.67
CA VAL A 362 1.58 10.02 -5.23
C VAL A 362 2.87 9.24 -4.98
N LEU A 363 3.24 8.33 -5.89
CA LEU A 363 4.49 7.60 -5.87
C LEU A 363 5.70 8.51 -6.19
N ILE A 364 5.60 9.47 -7.14
CA ILE A 364 6.61 10.55 -7.32
C ILE A 364 6.81 11.33 -6.02
N ILE A 365 5.72 11.76 -5.39
CA ILE A 365 5.73 12.54 -4.14
C ILE A 365 6.38 11.75 -3.00
N ALA A 366 6.05 10.45 -2.88
CA ALA A 366 6.66 9.55 -1.91
C ALA A 366 8.15 9.33 -2.18
N GLY A 367 8.51 9.06 -3.44
CA GLY A 367 9.87 8.80 -3.87
C GLY A 367 10.81 9.96 -3.54
N PHE A 368 10.38 11.22 -3.71
CA PHE A 368 11.23 12.35 -3.33
C PHE A 368 11.54 12.40 -1.82
N GLU A 369 10.57 12.15 -0.95
CA GLU A 369 10.81 12.16 0.51
C GLU A 369 11.66 10.96 0.97
N ILE A 370 11.54 9.79 0.32
CA ILE A 370 12.39 8.62 0.59
C ILE A 370 13.83 8.87 0.07
N LEU A 371 13.98 9.34 -1.18
CA LEU A 371 15.27 9.67 -1.78
C LEU A 371 16.03 10.71 -0.93
N ARG A 372 15.35 11.78 -0.51
CA ARG A 372 15.91 12.80 0.38
C ARG A 372 16.24 12.27 1.78
N THR A 373 15.56 11.22 2.25
CA THR A 373 15.87 10.56 3.53
C THR A 373 17.12 9.69 3.43
N LEU A 374 17.31 9.00 2.30
CA LEU A 374 18.54 8.27 1.99
C LEU A 374 19.73 9.23 1.80
N ASN A 375 19.55 10.26 0.98
CA ASN A 375 20.59 11.22 0.59
C ASN A 375 21.17 12.03 1.77
N ARG A 376 20.37 12.32 2.80
CA ARG A 376 20.87 12.91 4.06
C ARG A 376 21.92 12.06 4.77
N LYS A 377 21.99 10.76 4.46
CA LYS A 377 22.96 9.80 5.00
C LYS A 377 24.07 9.45 3.98
N SER A 378 24.15 10.18 2.86
CA SER A 378 25.21 10.06 1.85
C SER A 378 26.50 10.77 2.31
N PRO A 379 27.70 10.18 2.13
CA PRO A 379 28.96 10.90 2.31
C PRO A 379 29.23 11.90 1.18
N ASP A 380 28.72 11.63 -0.03
CA ASP A 380 28.76 12.55 -1.17
C ASP A 380 27.45 13.35 -1.22
N LEU A 381 27.48 14.53 -0.60
CA LEU A 381 26.37 15.48 -0.57
C LEU A 381 26.15 16.21 -1.92
N PRO A 382 27.17 16.68 -2.65
CA PRO A 382 26.99 17.28 -3.97
C PRO A 382 26.30 16.36 -4.99
N GLN A 383 26.74 15.10 -5.12
CA GLN A 383 26.14 14.15 -6.07
C GLN A 383 24.72 13.75 -5.63
N ALA A 384 24.47 13.63 -4.32
CA ALA A 384 23.14 13.40 -3.79
C ALA A 384 22.17 14.54 -4.13
N GLN A 385 22.60 15.80 -3.99
CA GLN A 385 21.82 16.97 -4.39
C GLN A 385 21.59 17.05 -5.90
N ALA A 386 22.59 16.69 -6.72
CA ALA A 386 22.45 16.61 -8.17
C ALA A 386 21.42 15.54 -8.60
N ASN A 387 21.35 14.41 -7.87
CA ASN A 387 20.35 13.37 -8.10
C ASN A 387 18.94 13.81 -7.65
N GLU A 388 18.81 14.56 -6.54
CA GLU A 388 17.54 15.21 -6.18
C GLU A 388 17.06 16.20 -7.25
N GLY A 389 17.97 16.97 -7.86
CA GLY A 389 17.66 17.83 -9.00
C GLY A 389 17.08 17.05 -10.19
N LYS A 390 17.80 16.03 -10.68
CA LYS A 390 17.36 15.16 -11.78
C LYS A 390 16.04 14.44 -11.50
N TYR A 391 15.77 14.09 -10.23
CA TYR A 391 14.49 13.52 -9.82
C TYR A 391 13.35 14.54 -9.92
N LEU A 392 13.59 15.79 -9.48
CA LEU A 392 12.60 16.86 -9.57
C LEU A 392 12.35 17.34 -11.00
N GLU A 393 13.35 17.27 -11.89
CA GLU A 393 13.16 17.46 -13.35
C GLU A 393 12.11 16.48 -13.89
N PHE A 394 12.32 15.18 -13.65
CA PHE A 394 11.36 14.11 -14.03
C PHE A 394 9.97 14.32 -13.40
N ALA A 395 9.91 14.67 -12.11
CA ALA A 395 8.65 14.91 -11.41
C ALA A 395 7.86 16.05 -12.07
N MET A 396 8.50 17.20 -12.31
CA MET A 396 7.86 18.36 -12.93
C MET A 396 7.50 18.08 -14.40
N ASP A 397 8.28 17.28 -15.13
CA ASP A 397 7.96 16.86 -16.49
C ASP A 397 6.69 16.00 -16.55
N TYR A 398 6.55 15.00 -15.68
CA TYR A 398 5.37 14.12 -15.63
C TYR A 398 4.10 14.91 -15.28
N ILE A 399 4.20 15.78 -14.26
CA ILE A 399 3.10 16.65 -13.82
C ILE A 399 2.71 17.61 -14.95
N SER A 400 3.69 18.27 -15.59
CA SER A 400 3.43 19.23 -16.68
C SER A 400 2.77 18.57 -17.89
N ASN A 401 3.20 17.35 -18.24
CA ASN A 401 2.62 16.58 -19.35
C ASN A 401 1.14 16.29 -19.13
N PHE A 402 0.76 15.78 -17.95
CA PHE A 402 -0.64 15.42 -17.66
C PHE A 402 -1.54 16.66 -17.49
N ILE A 403 -1.04 17.75 -16.88
CA ILE A 403 -1.80 19.00 -16.78
C ILE A 403 -2.08 19.60 -18.17
N SER A 404 -1.06 19.65 -19.04
CA SER A 404 -1.19 20.23 -20.37
C SER A 404 -2.11 19.41 -21.30
N SER A 405 -1.99 18.09 -21.29
CA SER A 405 -2.68 17.21 -22.24
C SER A 405 -4.07 16.74 -21.78
N ALA A 406 -4.24 16.44 -20.49
CA ALA A 406 -5.48 15.89 -19.95
C ALA A 406 -6.26 16.94 -19.15
N VAL A 407 -5.68 17.51 -18.09
CA VAL A 407 -6.44 18.38 -17.15
C VAL A 407 -6.95 19.65 -17.84
N THR A 408 -6.15 20.28 -18.69
CA THR A 408 -6.54 21.50 -19.43
C THR A 408 -7.59 21.22 -20.52
N THR A 409 -7.70 19.97 -20.97
CA THR A 409 -8.70 19.49 -21.93
C THR A 409 -10.03 19.16 -21.23
N GLU A 410 -9.95 18.37 -20.15
CA GLU A 410 -11.07 17.84 -19.37
C GLU A 410 -11.52 18.79 -18.24
N LEU A 411 -11.14 20.07 -18.33
CA LEU A 411 -11.24 21.05 -17.24
C LEU A 411 -12.68 21.33 -16.78
N THR A 412 -13.67 21.09 -17.66
CA THR A 412 -15.11 21.23 -17.39
C THR A 412 -15.79 19.89 -17.11
N ASN A 413 -15.04 18.80 -16.93
CA ASN A 413 -15.59 17.47 -16.65
C ASN A 413 -16.04 17.35 -15.18
N GLU A 414 -17.26 17.83 -14.91
CA GLU A 414 -17.92 17.73 -13.61
C GLU A 414 -18.13 16.28 -13.11
N LYS A 415 -17.92 15.25 -13.95
CA LYS A 415 -18.23 13.85 -13.58
C LYS A 415 -17.03 13.12 -12.97
N GLU A 416 -15.81 13.55 -13.24
CA GLU A 416 -14.56 12.88 -12.89
C GLU A 416 -13.67 13.80 -12.03
N TRP A 417 -13.34 13.34 -10.83
CA TRP A 417 -12.64 14.14 -9.83
C TRP A 417 -11.12 14.12 -10.00
N VAL A 418 -10.57 13.07 -10.61
CA VAL A 418 -9.11 12.84 -10.63
C VAL A 418 -8.33 13.97 -11.32
N TYR A 419 -8.88 14.59 -12.35
CA TYR A 419 -8.20 15.67 -13.09
C TYR A 419 -7.84 16.87 -12.19
N LEU A 420 -8.80 17.33 -11.38
CA LEU A 420 -8.58 18.45 -10.46
C LEU A 420 -7.81 18.01 -9.20
N ALA A 421 -8.10 16.81 -8.69
CA ALA A 421 -7.38 16.24 -7.55
C ALA A 421 -5.87 16.09 -7.81
N PHE A 422 -5.48 15.71 -9.03
CA PHE A 422 -4.07 15.63 -9.45
C PHE A 422 -3.37 16.98 -9.26
N VAL A 423 -4.01 18.08 -9.64
CA VAL A 423 -3.47 19.44 -9.45
C VAL A 423 -3.44 19.81 -7.96
N ARG A 424 -4.56 19.64 -7.23
CA ARG A 424 -4.64 19.92 -5.78
C ARG A 424 -3.51 19.24 -5.00
N VAL A 425 -3.26 17.96 -5.29
CA VAL A 425 -2.23 17.16 -4.62
C VAL A 425 -0.82 17.62 -4.99
N ALA A 426 -0.57 17.95 -6.26
CA ALA A 426 0.70 18.54 -6.69
C ALA A 426 0.95 19.89 -5.99
N GLU A 427 -0.02 20.81 -5.98
CA GLU A 427 0.10 22.10 -5.31
C GLU A 427 0.25 21.98 -3.79
N CYS A 428 -0.44 21.04 -3.15
CA CYS A 428 -0.24 20.72 -1.74
C CYS A 428 1.17 20.19 -1.44
N TRP A 429 1.77 19.40 -2.33
CA TRP A 429 3.16 18.96 -2.20
C TRP A 429 4.16 20.13 -2.30
N LEU A 430 3.93 21.06 -3.23
CA LEU A 430 4.71 22.31 -3.30
C LEU A 430 4.59 23.11 -1.99
N MET A 431 3.37 23.31 -1.47
CA MET A 431 3.16 24.02 -0.21
C MET A 431 3.78 23.29 1.00
N ALA A 432 3.78 21.95 0.99
CA ALA A 432 4.35 21.13 2.05
C ALA A 432 5.89 21.16 2.06
N ASN A 433 6.55 21.21 0.90
CA ASN A 433 8.00 21.06 0.79
C ASN A 433 8.69 22.25 0.08
N LYS A 434 9.39 23.09 0.87
CA LYS A 434 10.11 24.28 0.40
C LYS A 434 11.13 23.99 -0.72
N ILE A 435 11.80 22.84 -0.71
CA ILE A 435 12.80 22.51 -1.75
C ILE A 435 12.11 22.33 -3.10
N VAL A 436 11.01 21.56 -3.11
CA VAL A 436 10.19 21.31 -4.30
C VAL A 436 9.57 22.61 -4.81
N LEU A 437 9.04 23.45 -3.91
CA LEU A 437 8.53 24.79 -4.26
C LEU A 437 9.60 25.68 -4.91
N HIS A 438 10.80 25.73 -4.33
CA HIS A 438 11.91 26.53 -4.84
C HIS A 438 12.46 26.00 -6.18
N PHE A 439 12.39 24.69 -6.42
CA PHE A 439 12.68 24.10 -7.73
C PHE A 439 11.57 24.46 -8.73
N ALA A 440 10.30 24.24 -8.38
CA ALA A 440 9.15 24.50 -9.24
C ALA A 440 9.05 25.97 -9.69
N HIS A 441 9.30 26.94 -8.79
CA HIS A 441 9.36 28.38 -9.14
C HIS A 441 10.43 28.74 -10.19
N ARG A 442 11.42 27.87 -10.44
CA ARG A 442 12.51 28.06 -11.41
C ARG A 442 12.36 27.17 -12.65
N ASN A 443 11.48 26.17 -12.62
CA ASN A 443 11.22 25.30 -13.76
C ASN A 443 10.27 26.01 -14.73
N THR A 444 10.82 26.55 -15.82
CA THR A 444 10.08 27.35 -16.81
C THR A 444 8.89 26.58 -17.39
N LYS A 445 9.09 25.33 -17.81
CA LYS A 445 8.05 24.47 -18.41
C LYS A 445 6.87 24.23 -17.45
N PHE A 446 7.14 23.98 -16.17
CA PHE A 446 6.11 23.82 -15.16
C PHE A 446 5.39 25.15 -14.86
N CYS A 447 6.13 26.26 -14.74
CA CYS A 447 5.54 27.59 -14.55
C CYS A 447 4.65 28.00 -15.73
N GLU A 448 5.06 27.74 -16.97
CA GLU A 448 4.26 27.98 -18.17
C GLU A 448 3.03 27.07 -18.23
N THR A 449 3.17 25.79 -17.86
CA THR A 449 2.03 24.87 -17.74
C THR A 449 0.99 25.38 -16.74
N MET A 450 1.44 25.84 -15.56
CA MET A 450 0.54 26.41 -14.54
C MET A 450 -0.09 27.74 -15.00
N MET A 451 0.62 28.58 -15.76
CA MET A 451 0.07 29.78 -16.41
C MET A 451 -1.05 29.43 -17.39
N HIS A 452 -0.83 28.45 -18.27
CA HIS A 452 -1.85 28.01 -19.22
C HIS A 452 -3.07 27.39 -18.50
N LEU A 453 -2.86 26.60 -17.44
CA LEU A 453 -3.95 26.08 -16.61
C LEU A 453 -4.76 27.20 -15.94
N MET A 454 -4.10 28.20 -15.35
CA MET A 454 -4.78 29.31 -14.65
C MET A 454 -5.62 30.17 -15.61
N ASN A 455 -5.09 30.48 -16.80
CA ASN A 455 -5.85 31.17 -17.83
C ASN A 455 -7.03 30.31 -18.31
N ALA A 456 -6.82 29.02 -18.56
CA ALA A 456 -7.88 28.11 -18.97
C ALA A 456 -8.99 27.95 -17.91
N ILE A 457 -8.67 28.02 -16.61
CA ILE A 457 -9.68 28.02 -15.53
C ILE A 457 -10.55 29.28 -15.61
N GLN A 458 -9.95 30.45 -15.84
CA GLN A 458 -10.68 31.71 -15.97
C GLN A 458 -11.50 31.81 -17.28
N GLU A 459 -11.01 31.22 -18.37
CA GLU A 459 -11.64 31.28 -19.70
C GLU A 459 -12.73 30.23 -19.90
N LYS A 460 -12.55 29.01 -19.39
CA LYS A 460 -13.43 27.86 -19.66
C LYS A 460 -14.43 27.56 -18.53
N THR A 461 -14.30 28.18 -17.36
CA THR A 461 -15.12 27.86 -16.17
C THR A 461 -15.74 29.10 -15.54
N ALA A 462 -16.66 28.90 -14.59
CA ALA A 462 -17.26 29.98 -13.80
C ALA A 462 -16.35 30.49 -12.65
N CYS A 463 -15.13 29.98 -12.50
CA CYS A 463 -14.24 30.32 -11.38
C CYS A 463 -13.68 31.76 -11.49
N ARG A 464 -14.08 32.64 -10.57
CA ARG A 464 -13.68 34.07 -10.54
C ARG A 464 -12.59 34.42 -9.53
N GLU A 465 -12.01 33.43 -8.83
CA GLU A 465 -10.95 33.66 -7.82
C GLU A 465 -9.71 34.36 -8.41
N LEU A 466 -9.45 34.20 -9.71
CA LEU A 466 -8.34 34.87 -10.37
C LEU A 466 -8.53 36.40 -10.45
N GLU A 467 -9.78 36.85 -10.54
CA GLU A 467 -10.16 38.27 -10.53
C GLU A 467 -10.31 38.83 -9.10
N SER A 468 -10.55 37.95 -8.12
CA SER A 468 -10.72 38.33 -6.72
C SER A 468 -9.41 38.82 -6.09
N ASN A 469 -9.47 39.90 -5.30
CA ASN A 469 -8.35 40.29 -4.42
C ASN A 469 -8.23 39.38 -3.18
N SER A 470 -9.23 38.52 -2.94
CA SER A 470 -9.16 37.50 -1.90
C SER A 470 -7.95 36.58 -2.12
N ASN A 471 -7.22 36.35 -1.03
CA ASN A 471 -6.23 35.28 -0.92
C ASN A 471 -6.66 34.23 0.12
N HIS A 472 -7.93 34.21 0.51
CA HIS A 472 -8.46 33.23 1.46
C HIS A 472 -8.61 31.86 0.80
N ARG A 473 -8.43 30.80 1.58
CA ARG A 473 -8.70 29.42 1.14
C ARG A 473 -10.20 29.16 1.15
N PRO A 474 -10.76 28.38 0.20
CA PRO A 474 -12.15 27.97 0.25
C PRO A 474 -12.45 27.14 1.51
N HIS A 475 -13.70 27.18 1.94
CA HIS A 475 -14.28 26.28 2.95
C HIS A 475 -15.02 25.12 2.25
N ARG A 476 -15.26 24.03 2.98
CA ARG A 476 -16.01 22.86 2.50
C ARG A 476 -16.69 22.08 3.64
N PRO A 477 -17.76 21.33 3.38
CA PRO A 477 -18.48 20.57 4.41
C PRO A 477 -17.92 19.17 4.72
N TYR A 478 -17.01 18.62 3.91
CA TYR A 478 -16.39 17.31 4.12
C TYR A 478 -15.10 17.13 3.29
N TYR A 479 -14.30 16.12 3.63
CA TYR A 479 -13.14 15.68 2.85
C TYR A 479 -13.57 15.00 1.55
N PHE A 480 -13.02 15.45 0.43
CA PHE A 480 -13.26 14.84 -0.88
C PHE A 480 -12.43 13.54 -1.05
N GLU A 481 -12.69 12.79 -2.12
CA GLU A 481 -12.08 11.47 -2.37
C GLU A 481 -10.55 11.48 -2.23
N GLU A 482 -9.86 12.46 -2.81
CA GLU A 482 -8.41 12.62 -2.73
C GLU A 482 -7.89 12.92 -1.32
N ASP A 483 -8.66 13.66 -0.51
CA ASP A 483 -8.33 13.97 0.88
C ASP A 483 -8.50 12.75 1.79
N VAL A 484 -9.52 11.92 1.53
CA VAL A 484 -9.75 10.65 2.24
C VAL A 484 -8.66 9.64 1.88
N ILE A 485 -8.31 9.52 0.60
CA ILE A 485 -7.26 8.61 0.10
C ILE A 485 -5.88 9.01 0.65
N LEU A 486 -5.56 10.30 0.73
CA LEU A 486 -4.23 10.82 1.12
C LEU A 486 -4.15 11.34 2.56
N ARG A 487 -5.22 11.17 3.35
CA ARG A 487 -5.20 11.28 4.80
C ARG A 487 -4.01 10.48 5.35
N GLU A 488 -3.31 11.06 6.33
CA GLU A 488 -2.17 10.44 7.01
C GLU A 488 -0.88 10.25 6.19
N PHE A 489 -0.77 10.83 5.00
CA PHE A 489 0.44 10.74 4.17
C PHE A 489 1.48 11.84 4.52
N LYS A 490 2.65 11.43 5.03
CA LYS A 490 3.73 12.28 5.55
C LYS A 490 4.23 13.39 4.59
N PRO A 491 4.47 13.14 3.28
CA PRO A 491 4.99 14.18 2.37
C PRO A 491 4.06 15.38 2.17
N LEU A 492 2.76 15.21 2.45
CA LEU A 492 1.75 16.26 2.41
C LEU A 492 1.46 16.85 3.80
N ARG A 493 2.23 16.46 4.83
CA ARG A 493 1.99 16.77 6.25
C ARG A 493 0.64 16.22 6.75
N TYR A 494 0.32 14.99 6.35
CA TYR A 494 -0.83 14.20 6.79
C TYR A 494 -2.23 14.69 6.33
N SER A 495 -2.34 15.83 5.64
CA SER A 495 -3.61 16.37 5.11
C SER A 495 -3.38 17.31 3.91
N LEU A 496 -4.34 17.42 2.99
CA LEU A 496 -4.30 18.47 1.97
C LEU A 496 -4.60 19.82 2.64
N SER A 497 -3.84 20.86 2.30
CA SER A 497 -3.86 22.14 3.03
C SER A 497 -4.22 23.34 2.14
N ASP A 498 -4.91 23.08 1.03
CA ASP A 498 -5.46 24.09 0.13
C ASP A 498 -6.82 24.64 0.58
N PHE A 499 -7.61 23.86 1.33
CA PHE A 499 -8.83 24.29 2.01
C PHE A 499 -8.59 24.86 3.42
N LYS A 500 -9.61 25.51 3.98
CA LYS A 500 -9.70 25.88 5.41
C LYS A 500 -10.66 24.95 6.13
N ASP A 501 -10.13 23.83 6.62
CA ASP A 501 -10.90 22.77 7.30
C ASP A 501 -11.01 22.98 8.83
N SER A 502 -10.75 24.18 9.35
CA SER A 502 -10.79 24.47 10.81
C SER A 502 -12.11 24.08 11.46
N ASP A 503 -13.19 24.32 10.73
CA ASP A 503 -14.56 24.18 11.22
C ASP A 503 -15.01 22.72 11.14
N LEU A 504 -14.32 21.92 10.32
CA LEU A 504 -14.60 20.50 10.04
C LEU A 504 -14.28 19.60 11.24
N PHE A 505 -13.15 19.86 11.92
CA PHE A 505 -12.77 19.14 13.15
C PHE A 505 -13.70 19.47 14.33
N ASN A 506 -14.26 20.68 14.32
CA ASN A 506 -15.14 21.18 15.38
C ASN A 506 -16.63 20.85 15.12
N ALA A 507 -16.98 20.39 13.92
CA ALA A 507 -18.33 19.93 13.60
C ALA A 507 -18.78 18.75 14.50
N LYS A 508 -20.10 18.63 14.69
CA LYS A 508 -20.70 17.50 15.42
C LYS A 508 -20.45 16.17 14.70
N ASP A 509 -20.76 16.14 13.40
CA ASP A 509 -20.53 14.99 12.52
C ASP A 509 -19.09 14.91 11.95
N SER A 510 -18.08 15.37 12.71
CA SER A 510 -16.69 15.45 12.24
C SER A 510 -16.13 14.11 11.77
N SER A 511 -16.52 13.00 12.41
CA SER A 511 -16.10 11.64 12.02
C SER A 511 -16.63 11.24 10.63
N LYS A 512 -17.89 11.54 10.31
CA LYS A 512 -18.46 11.36 8.95
C LYS A 512 -17.75 12.24 7.93
N ALA A 513 -17.54 13.50 8.28
CA ALA A 513 -17.02 14.53 7.38
C ALA A 513 -15.56 14.27 6.98
N LEU A 514 -14.72 13.80 7.92
CA LEU A 514 -13.32 13.45 7.70
C LEU A 514 -13.11 12.13 6.92
N ILE A 515 -14.19 11.41 6.56
CA ILE A 515 -14.18 10.26 5.63
C ILE A 515 -15.09 10.45 4.40
N GLY A 516 -15.66 11.64 4.19
CA GLY A 516 -16.55 11.92 3.06
C GLY A 516 -17.88 11.16 3.07
N MET A 517 -18.31 10.60 4.22
CA MET A 517 -19.55 9.83 4.38
C MET A 517 -20.65 10.64 5.10
N VAL A 518 -20.92 11.85 4.62
CA VAL A 518 -21.98 12.74 5.14
C VAL A 518 -23.36 12.40 4.58
N ASP A 519 -24.41 12.68 5.35
CA ASP A 519 -25.81 12.41 4.95
C ASP A 519 -26.32 13.34 3.83
N LYS A 520 -25.69 14.51 3.66
CA LYS A 520 -25.92 15.46 2.57
C LYS A 520 -24.61 15.73 1.84
N LYS A 521 -24.29 14.91 0.84
CA LYS A 521 -23.23 15.23 -0.12
C LYS A 521 -23.64 16.42 -1.01
N LEU A 522 -22.65 17.19 -1.41
CA LEU A 522 -22.77 18.15 -2.52
C LEU A 522 -22.96 17.39 -3.83
N SER A 523 -23.52 18.06 -4.85
CA SER A 523 -23.45 17.53 -6.21
C SER A 523 -22.00 17.52 -6.71
N LYS A 524 -21.69 16.64 -7.68
CA LYS A 524 -20.35 16.60 -8.28
C LYS A 524 -19.92 17.95 -8.86
N LYS A 525 -20.87 18.74 -9.37
CA LYS A 525 -20.65 20.10 -9.89
C LYS A 525 -20.17 21.06 -8.80
N GLU A 526 -20.77 21.03 -7.62
CA GLU A 526 -20.38 21.87 -6.48
C GLU A 526 -19.01 21.46 -5.93
N GLU A 527 -18.73 20.15 -5.80
CA GLU A 527 -17.39 19.70 -5.43
C GLU A 527 -16.33 20.08 -6.48
N HIS A 528 -16.65 19.94 -7.77
CA HIS A 528 -15.78 20.33 -8.87
C HIS A 528 -15.51 21.86 -8.85
N SER A 529 -16.53 22.68 -8.58
CA SER A 529 -16.37 24.13 -8.39
C SER A 529 -15.48 24.47 -7.19
N LEU A 530 -15.63 23.78 -6.05
CA LEU A 530 -14.77 24.00 -4.88
C LEU A 530 -13.32 23.55 -5.15
N ARG A 531 -13.12 22.43 -5.87
CA ARG A 531 -11.79 21.99 -6.34
C ARG A 531 -11.16 23.04 -7.28
N LEU A 532 -11.93 23.64 -8.20
CA LEU A 532 -11.47 24.74 -9.05
C LEU A 532 -11.07 26.00 -8.26
N SER A 533 -11.87 26.41 -7.25
CA SER A 533 -11.50 27.55 -6.38
C SER A 533 -10.21 27.28 -5.60
N ALA A 534 -10.02 26.06 -5.07
CA ALA A 534 -8.82 25.71 -4.31
C ALA A 534 -7.55 25.77 -5.18
N ILE A 535 -7.64 25.28 -6.43
CA ILE A 535 -6.58 25.37 -7.44
C ILE A 535 -6.33 26.83 -7.84
N ALA A 536 -7.38 27.60 -8.16
CA ALA A 536 -7.24 29.01 -8.55
C ALA A 536 -6.58 29.87 -7.46
N VAL A 537 -6.94 29.66 -6.19
CA VAL A 537 -6.33 30.35 -5.04
C VAL A 537 -4.87 29.91 -4.82
N SER A 538 -4.54 28.64 -5.04
CA SER A 538 -3.20 28.09 -4.78
C SER A 538 -2.22 28.38 -5.93
N GLY A 539 -2.62 28.11 -7.17
CA GLY A 539 -1.86 28.41 -8.39
C GLY A 539 -1.58 29.89 -8.58
N LYS A 540 -2.52 30.78 -8.23
CA LYS A 540 -2.30 32.23 -8.19
C LYS A 540 -1.19 32.61 -7.22
N LYS A 541 -1.17 32.06 -6.01
CA LYS A 541 -0.11 32.31 -5.01
C LYS A 541 1.25 31.73 -5.39
N PHE A 542 1.27 30.62 -6.12
CA PHE A 542 2.47 30.03 -6.71
C PHE A 542 3.03 30.92 -7.84
N LEU A 543 2.22 31.25 -8.85
CA LEU A 543 2.65 32.06 -9.99
C LEU A 543 3.07 33.48 -9.57
N LEU A 544 2.41 34.12 -8.61
CA LEU A 544 2.85 35.42 -8.08
C LEU A 544 4.24 35.40 -7.41
N LYS A 545 4.87 34.22 -7.24
CA LYS A 545 6.20 34.04 -6.64
C LYS A 545 7.21 33.32 -7.55
N ASN A 546 6.87 33.08 -8.83
CA ASN A 546 7.76 32.45 -9.80
C ASN A 546 9.02 33.30 -10.10
N SER A 547 10.07 32.64 -10.58
CA SER A 547 11.33 33.24 -11.04
C SER A 547 11.50 33.19 -12.56
N CYS A 548 10.49 32.75 -13.31
CA CYS A 548 10.49 32.54 -14.76
C CYS A 548 9.95 33.74 -15.57
N GLY A 549 9.60 34.86 -14.92
CA GLY A 549 9.12 36.08 -15.59
C GLY A 549 7.62 36.13 -15.87
N ILE A 550 6.84 35.17 -15.37
CA ILE A 550 5.38 35.18 -15.52
C ILE A 550 4.77 36.23 -14.58
N GLN A 551 3.82 37.03 -15.06
CA GLN A 551 3.15 38.09 -14.29
C GLN A 551 1.64 38.07 -14.56
N LEU A 552 0.86 38.58 -13.61
CA LEU A 552 -0.59 38.78 -13.77
C LEU A 552 -0.83 40.17 -14.39
N MET A 553 -1.23 40.24 -15.66
CA MET A 553 -1.55 41.48 -16.37
C MET A 553 -2.94 41.36 -16.98
N ASP A 554 -3.76 42.41 -16.89
CA ASP A 554 -5.14 42.43 -17.40
C ASP A 554 -5.97 41.20 -17.02
N LYS A 555 -5.86 40.81 -15.74
CA LYS A 555 -6.46 39.64 -15.09
C LYS A 555 -5.99 38.26 -15.60
N LYS A 556 -5.06 38.17 -16.56
CA LYS A 556 -4.48 36.90 -17.07
C LYS A 556 -3.00 36.75 -16.70
N PHE A 557 -2.52 35.52 -16.57
CA PHE A 557 -1.08 35.27 -16.44
C PHE A 557 -0.41 35.25 -17.81
N VAL A 558 0.67 36.02 -17.96
CA VAL A 558 1.42 36.18 -19.20
C VAL A 558 2.92 36.21 -18.92
N ARG A 559 3.74 35.78 -19.90
CA ARG A 559 5.19 35.82 -19.81
C ARG A 559 5.68 37.24 -20.13
N SER A 560 6.22 37.94 -19.13
CA SER A 560 6.78 39.28 -19.29
C SER A 560 8.28 39.23 -19.59
N ALA A 561 8.77 40.18 -20.40
CA ALA A 561 10.21 40.43 -20.55
C ALA A 561 10.81 41.01 -19.25
N ILE A 562 10.00 41.64 -18.41
CA ILE A 562 10.41 42.17 -17.11
C ILE A 562 10.48 41.01 -16.11
N ARG A 563 11.67 40.73 -15.58
CA ARG A 563 11.87 39.71 -14.52
C ARG A 563 11.04 40.08 -13.28
N THR A 564 10.39 39.09 -12.67
CA THR A 564 9.67 39.27 -11.40
C THR A 564 10.62 39.76 -10.30
N SER A 565 10.09 40.43 -9.27
CA SER A 565 10.91 40.90 -8.13
C SER A 565 11.65 39.74 -7.42
N ALA A 566 11.12 38.52 -7.47
CA ALA A 566 11.81 37.30 -7.03
C ALA A 566 13.00 36.94 -7.93
N GLY A 567 12.86 37.04 -9.26
CA GLY A 567 13.95 36.84 -10.22
C GLY A 567 14.99 37.96 -10.21
N GLN A 568 14.61 39.20 -9.89
CA GLN A 568 15.53 40.32 -9.71
C GLN A 568 16.39 40.15 -8.44
N ARG A 569 15.76 39.83 -7.30
CA ARG A 569 16.47 39.62 -6.01
C ARG A 569 17.52 38.51 -6.06
N LEU A 570 17.35 37.51 -6.92
CA LEU A 570 18.29 36.38 -7.01
C LEU A 570 19.65 36.76 -7.63
N ASN A 571 19.65 37.67 -8.61
CA ASN A 571 20.87 38.13 -9.28
C ASN A 571 21.77 39.00 -8.39
N ASN A 572 21.22 39.61 -7.32
CA ASN A 572 21.97 40.46 -6.39
C ASN A 572 22.51 39.67 -5.17
N GLY A 573 22.44 38.34 -5.17
CA GLY A 573 22.80 37.49 -4.02
C GLY A 573 23.63 36.25 -4.36
N THR A 574 24.18 36.17 -5.58
CA THR A 574 24.81 34.94 -6.12
C THR A 574 26.13 34.52 -5.47
N GLU A 575 26.74 35.34 -4.60
CA GLU A 575 28.01 34.98 -3.94
C GLU A 575 27.87 34.49 -2.47
N SER A 576 26.77 34.80 -1.77
CA SER A 576 26.68 34.56 -0.31
C SER A 576 25.79 33.37 0.12
N VAL A 577 24.75 33.05 -0.65
CA VAL A 577 23.67 32.13 -0.20
C VAL A 577 24.10 30.66 -0.15
N LEU A 578 25.13 30.26 -0.89
CA LEU A 578 25.65 28.87 -0.88
C LEU A 578 26.19 28.42 0.49
N LYS A 579 26.47 29.34 1.42
CA LYS A 579 26.94 29.03 2.79
C LYS A 579 25.81 28.91 3.83
N SER A 580 24.56 29.24 3.50
CA SER A 580 23.47 29.36 4.50
C SER A 580 22.53 28.15 4.62
N LEU A 581 22.93 26.96 4.14
CA LEU A 581 22.12 25.73 4.23
C LEU A 581 22.26 24.98 5.57
N GLY A 582 23.19 25.39 6.45
CA GLY A 582 23.32 24.88 7.81
C GLY A 582 22.33 25.53 8.78
N GLY A 583 21.20 24.87 9.06
CA GLY A 583 20.27 25.20 10.16
C GLY A 583 20.46 24.23 11.34
N PRO A 584 20.10 24.64 12.58
CA PRO A 584 20.62 23.99 13.80
C PRO A 584 20.08 22.59 14.09
N VAL A 585 20.87 21.87 14.89
CA VAL A 585 20.70 20.49 15.35
C VAL A 585 19.46 20.31 16.23
N LEU A 586 18.72 19.22 15.99
CA LEU A 586 17.74 18.66 16.94
C LEU A 586 18.40 17.57 17.81
N SER A 587 17.83 17.33 18.99
CA SER A 587 18.49 16.65 20.12
C SER A 587 19.00 15.23 19.82
N SER A 588 20.15 14.87 20.39
CA SER A 588 20.75 13.52 20.26
C SER A 588 19.82 12.37 20.66
N ARG A 589 18.80 12.63 21.49
CA ARG A 589 17.81 11.63 21.93
C ARG A 589 16.99 11.02 20.78
N ASP A 590 16.88 11.72 19.65
CA ASP A 590 16.16 11.21 18.46
C ASP A 590 17.08 10.34 17.56
N ILE A 591 18.39 10.32 17.80
CA ILE A 591 19.39 9.64 16.97
C ILE A 591 19.66 8.21 17.48
N GLU A 592 19.61 8.01 18.80
CA GLU A 592 19.86 6.70 19.43
C GLU A 592 18.74 5.68 19.12
N SER A 593 17.49 6.15 18.96
CA SER A 593 16.34 5.32 18.58
C SER A 593 16.36 4.90 17.11
N GLU A 594 16.68 5.81 16.17
CA GLU A 594 16.85 5.42 14.75
C GLU A 594 17.99 4.40 14.58
N SER A 595 19.09 4.54 15.33
CA SER A 595 20.31 3.74 15.13
C SER A 595 20.11 2.25 15.42
N GLN A 596 19.25 1.90 16.38
CA GLN A 596 18.89 0.49 16.66
C GLN A 596 17.98 -0.09 15.56
N SER A 597 17.06 0.72 15.00
CA SER A 597 16.17 0.26 13.91
C SER A 597 16.94 -0.13 12.63
N ALA A 598 18.05 0.56 12.35
CA ALA A 598 18.85 0.34 11.14
C ALA A 598 19.55 -1.04 11.09
N GLN A 599 19.87 -1.65 12.24
CA GLN A 599 20.43 -3.00 12.29
C GLN A 599 19.36 -4.08 12.07
N ALA A 600 18.12 -3.86 12.55
CA ALA A 600 17.00 -4.75 12.30
C ALA A 600 16.53 -4.74 10.82
N ALA A 601 16.64 -3.59 10.14
CA ALA A 601 16.17 -3.41 8.76
C ALA A 601 16.81 -4.39 7.75
N LYS A 602 18.07 -4.82 7.97
CA LYS A 602 18.79 -5.76 7.08
C LYS A 602 18.21 -7.19 7.04
N ALA A 603 17.21 -7.50 7.87
CA ALA A 603 16.52 -8.80 7.89
C ALA A 603 15.04 -8.74 7.44
N GLY A 604 14.58 -7.60 6.89
CA GLY A 604 13.14 -7.31 6.65
C GLY A 604 12.60 -7.55 5.23
N GLY A 605 13.42 -7.95 4.26
CA GLY A 605 13.03 -8.02 2.85
C GLY A 605 12.10 -9.21 2.51
N TYR A 606 11.03 -8.96 1.75
CA TYR A 606 10.13 -10.02 1.27
C TYR A 606 10.73 -10.77 0.06
N SER A 607 11.50 -11.80 0.34
CA SER A 607 11.77 -12.85 -0.65
C SER A 607 10.49 -13.65 -0.91
N GLY A 608 10.11 -13.82 -2.17
CA GLY A 608 8.95 -14.63 -2.57
C GLY A 608 9.05 -16.13 -2.25
N SER A 609 10.15 -16.58 -1.62
CA SER A 609 10.30 -17.93 -1.05
C SER A 609 10.94 -17.98 0.35
N SER A 610 11.32 -16.83 0.95
CA SER A 610 12.05 -16.76 2.23
C SER A 610 11.37 -15.84 3.24
N VAL A 611 11.68 -16.03 4.52
CA VAL A 611 10.98 -15.48 5.69
C VAL A 611 11.12 -13.95 5.81
N PRO A 612 10.01 -13.18 5.83
CA PRO A 612 10.00 -11.92 6.57
C PRO A 612 9.90 -12.25 8.07
N LEU A 613 10.82 -11.72 8.88
CA LEU A 613 10.74 -11.81 10.34
C LEU A 613 9.48 -11.08 10.83
N ALA A 614 8.77 -11.70 11.77
CA ALA A 614 7.54 -11.13 12.30
C ALA A 614 7.88 -9.86 13.12
N PRO A 615 7.20 -8.73 12.87
CA PRO A 615 7.75 -7.38 13.06
C PRO A 615 8.27 -7.12 14.48
N ALA A 616 9.32 -6.31 14.59
CA ALA A 616 9.74 -5.74 15.87
C ALA A 616 8.54 -5.02 16.52
N THR A 617 8.46 -5.05 17.85
CA THR A 617 7.41 -4.32 18.58
C THR A 617 7.49 -2.83 18.22
N LEU A 618 6.33 -2.22 18.02
CA LEU A 618 6.21 -0.78 17.81
C LEU A 618 6.57 -0.03 19.10
N GLU A 619 7.85 0.22 19.30
CA GLU A 619 8.35 1.20 20.27
C GLU A 619 8.26 2.61 19.67
N VAL A 620 7.02 3.05 19.44
CA VAL A 620 6.69 4.40 19.00
C VAL A 620 5.71 4.97 20.02
N ARG A 621 6.22 5.73 20.98
CA ARG A 621 5.38 6.57 21.85
C ARG A 621 4.54 7.51 20.97
N PRO A 622 3.24 7.66 21.23
CA PRO A 622 2.45 8.72 20.59
C PRO A 622 3.10 10.09 20.83
N SER A 623 3.21 10.91 19.78
CA SER A 623 3.59 12.32 19.92
C SER A 623 2.50 13.05 20.72
N VAL A 624 2.91 13.90 21.66
CA VAL A 624 2.06 14.57 22.68
C VAL A 624 0.88 15.36 22.07
N ASP A 625 1.02 15.78 20.81
CA ASP A 625 -0.03 16.45 20.01
C ASP A 625 -1.33 15.63 19.85
N PHE A 626 -1.31 14.31 20.11
CA PHE A 626 -2.51 13.46 20.05
C PHE A 626 -3.30 13.41 21.36
N THR A 627 -2.73 13.89 22.48
CA THR A 627 -3.36 13.80 23.82
C THR A 627 -3.54 15.16 24.52
N ASN A 628 -2.81 16.21 24.13
CA ASN A 628 -2.89 17.52 24.79
C ASN A 628 -3.54 18.61 23.92
N ARG A 629 -4.87 18.74 24.01
CA ARG A 629 -5.56 20.02 23.80
C ARG A 629 -5.66 20.76 25.13
N ASN A 630 -4.70 21.64 25.43
CA ASN A 630 -4.78 22.53 26.59
C ASN A 630 -6.08 23.37 26.53
N PRO A 631 -6.93 23.36 27.58
CA PRO A 631 -8.09 24.24 27.64
C PRO A 631 -7.63 25.69 27.75
N ALA A 632 -8.03 26.51 26.79
CA ALA A 632 -7.61 27.91 26.74
C ALA A 632 -8.28 28.73 27.86
N LYS A 633 -7.48 29.22 28.81
CA LYS A 633 -7.84 30.46 29.54
C LYS A 633 -7.75 31.61 28.55
N GLY A 634 -8.84 32.35 28.38
CA GLY A 634 -8.89 33.50 27.49
C GLY A 634 -8.43 34.78 28.21
N GLU A 635 -7.68 35.62 27.51
CA GLU A 635 -7.37 36.99 27.90
C GLU A 635 -7.25 37.88 26.64
N THR A 636 -7.56 39.16 26.78
CA THR A 636 -7.76 40.12 25.68
C THR A 636 -6.45 40.80 25.21
N PRO A 637 -6.38 41.33 23.98
CA PRO A 637 -5.12 41.78 23.39
C PRO A 637 -4.70 43.20 23.80
N THR A 638 -3.42 43.36 24.15
CA THR A 638 -2.70 44.65 24.21
C THR A 638 -1.26 44.47 23.70
N SER A 639 -0.53 45.56 23.44
CA SER A 639 0.53 45.60 22.43
C SER A 639 1.85 46.28 22.86
N ILE A 640 2.94 45.92 22.13
CA ILE A 640 4.19 46.67 21.91
C ILE A 640 5.34 46.56 22.97
N SER A 641 6.58 46.63 22.42
CA SER A 641 7.90 46.93 23.02
C SER A 641 8.54 46.04 24.11
N SER A 642 9.47 45.18 23.65
CA SER A 642 10.92 45.11 24.01
C SER A 642 11.45 45.18 25.46
N ILE A 643 12.57 44.44 25.65
CA ILE A 643 13.66 44.55 26.67
C ILE A 643 13.83 43.28 27.54
N ARG A 644 15.10 42.99 27.88
CA ARG A 644 15.70 41.90 28.67
C ARG A 644 16.72 42.55 29.65
N PRO A 645 17.30 41.85 30.64
CA PRO A 645 16.73 40.84 31.56
C PRO A 645 17.20 41.04 33.03
N VAL A 646 16.54 40.43 34.03
CA VAL A 646 17.12 40.25 35.39
C VAL A 646 16.78 38.85 35.94
N GLN A 647 17.61 38.34 36.86
CA GLN A 647 17.52 37.02 37.51
C GLN A 647 16.78 37.08 38.87
N VAL A 648 17.00 36.04 39.70
CA VAL A 648 16.61 35.83 41.11
C VAL A 648 15.29 35.07 41.29
N PHE A 649 15.08 34.15 42.25
CA PHE A 649 15.83 33.06 42.92
C PHE A 649 14.90 32.62 44.08
N THR A 650 14.77 31.32 44.36
CA THR A 650 14.23 30.72 45.63
C THR A 650 12.79 31.05 46.12
N GLY A 651 12.16 30.05 46.76
CA GLY A 651 10.95 30.20 47.58
C GLY A 651 10.21 28.87 47.79
N ARG A 652 10.25 28.30 49.01
CA ARG A 652 9.60 27.00 49.34
C ARG A 652 9.16 26.94 50.82
N SER A 653 7.85 26.93 51.05
CA SER A 653 7.10 26.47 52.25
C SER A 653 5.68 26.12 51.75
N GLU A 654 4.98 25.05 52.10
CA GLU A 654 4.71 24.35 53.38
C GLU A 654 3.53 24.94 54.20
N ALA A 655 2.39 24.24 54.08
CA ALA A 655 1.31 23.91 55.03
C ALA A 655 0.91 24.94 56.14
N SER A 656 -0.38 25.17 56.43
CA SER A 656 -1.27 24.18 57.09
C SER A 656 -2.69 24.73 57.35
N THR A 657 -3.71 23.85 57.48
CA THR A 657 -4.90 23.92 58.39
C THR A 657 -5.89 25.14 58.32
N SER A 658 -7.20 25.03 58.66
CA SER A 658 -8.13 23.91 58.94
C SER A 658 -9.60 24.43 59.06
N LEU A 659 -10.53 23.54 59.47
CA LEU A 659 -11.94 23.74 59.89
C LEU A 659 -13.03 23.84 58.79
N GLN A 660 -14.30 23.50 59.05
CA GLN A 660 -14.92 22.26 59.60
C GLN A 660 -16.46 22.35 59.52
N SER A 661 -17.17 21.26 59.90
CA SER A 661 -18.62 21.14 60.17
C SER A 661 -19.59 21.21 58.96
N SER A 662 -20.74 20.50 58.95
CA SER A 662 -21.16 19.27 59.67
C SER A 662 -22.45 18.69 59.06
N SER A 663 -22.59 17.36 59.07
CA SER A 663 -23.83 16.63 58.69
C SER A 663 -24.92 16.69 59.79
N PRO A 664 -26.15 16.17 59.56
CA PRO A 664 -26.41 14.75 59.91
C PRO A 664 -27.43 14.00 59.01
N SER A 665 -27.56 12.69 59.25
CA SER A 665 -28.56 11.77 58.66
C SER A 665 -29.68 11.41 59.66
N PRO A 666 -30.77 10.77 59.20
CA PRO A 666 -31.15 9.42 59.70
C PRO A 666 -31.53 8.48 58.51
N SER A 667 -31.45 7.14 58.48
CA SER A 667 -31.38 6.00 59.43
C SER A 667 -32.65 5.11 59.42
N VAL A 668 -32.50 3.93 58.80
CA VAL A 668 -32.86 2.58 59.34
C VAL A 668 -34.33 2.14 59.40
N GLY A 669 -34.58 0.90 58.95
CA GLY A 669 -35.81 0.11 59.15
C GLY A 669 -35.64 -1.28 58.55
N ASP A 670 -36.06 -2.34 59.25
CA ASP A 670 -35.71 -3.74 58.93
C ASP A 670 -36.91 -4.71 59.08
N SER A 671 -36.74 -5.95 58.57
CA SER A 671 -37.50 -7.19 58.84
C SER A 671 -38.80 -7.56 58.07
N ASN A 672 -38.73 -8.75 57.46
CA ASN A 672 -39.67 -9.90 57.52
C ASN A 672 -41.05 -9.98 56.78
N LEU A 673 -41.08 -11.00 55.88
CA LEU A 673 -42.08 -12.09 55.71
C LEU A 673 -43.36 -11.95 54.83
N ARG A 674 -43.55 -13.04 54.05
CA ARG A 674 -44.80 -13.74 53.61
C ARG A 674 -45.57 -13.34 52.32
N SER A 675 -45.32 -14.17 51.29
CA SER A 675 -46.32 -15.01 50.55
C SER A 675 -47.20 -14.44 49.41
N SER A 676 -47.60 -15.35 48.51
CA SER A 676 -48.49 -15.23 47.33
C SER A 676 -47.93 -14.44 46.12
N ALA A 677 -48.20 -14.79 44.85
CA ALA A 677 -48.69 -16.05 44.25
C ALA A 677 -48.24 -16.15 42.77
N ALA A 678 -48.38 -17.32 42.13
CA ALA A 678 -48.20 -17.50 40.68
C ALA A 678 -49.44 -17.02 39.89
N PRO A 679 -49.34 -16.88 38.55
CA PRO A 679 -49.73 -18.04 37.73
C PRO A 679 -48.78 -18.35 36.55
N SER A 680 -48.91 -19.56 36.02
CA SER A 680 -48.16 -20.13 34.90
C SER A 680 -49.04 -20.38 33.68
N HIS A 681 -48.62 -19.96 32.48
CA HIS A 681 -49.08 -20.42 31.15
C HIS A 681 -48.06 -19.89 30.10
N GLU A 682 -47.74 -20.56 28.98
CA GLU A 682 -47.82 -21.99 28.64
C GLU A 682 -46.89 -22.25 27.42
N ILE A 683 -46.50 -23.50 27.15
CA ILE A 683 -45.55 -23.84 26.07
C ILE A 683 -46.27 -24.60 24.93
N PRO A 684 -46.21 -24.10 23.69
CA PRO A 684 -46.37 -24.91 22.49
C PRO A 684 -44.99 -25.38 21.98
N GLN A 685 -44.75 -26.69 21.95
CA GLN A 685 -43.58 -27.26 21.27
C GLN A 685 -43.87 -27.49 19.78
N MET A 686 -42.84 -27.27 18.94
CA MET A 686 -42.43 -28.06 17.76
C MET A 686 -43.50 -28.67 16.82
N PRO A 687 -43.27 -28.61 15.49
CA PRO A 687 -42.60 -29.79 14.93
C PRO A 687 -41.43 -29.47 13.99
N SER A 688 -40.40 -30.32 14.04
CA SER A 688 -39.34 -30.38 13.03
C SER A 688 -39.85 -31.05 11.75
N GLY A 689 -39.51 -30.51 10.58
CA GLY A 689 -39.83 -31.10 9.28
C GLY A 689 -38.64 -31.10 8.31
N ASN A 690 -38.09 -32.28 8.02
CA ASN A 690 -37.27 -32.49 6.82
C ASN A 690 -38.19 -32.54 5.60
N MET A 691 -37.79 -31.95 4.46
CA MET A 691 -38.18 -32.37 3.10
C MET A 691 -37.14 -31.87 2.09
N MET A 692 -37.08 -32.52 0.92
CA MET A 692 -36.08 -32.28 -0.13
C MET A 692 -36.63 -31.41 -1.28
N SER A 693 -35.73 -31.09 -2.22
CA SER A 693 -35.92 -30.35 -3.47
C SER A 693 -37.29 -30.44 -4.16
N SER A 694 -37.80 -29.29 -4.61
CA SER A 694 -38.46 -29.17 -5.92
C SER A 694 -38.24 -27.77 -6.51
N MET A 695 -38.26 -27.68 -7.84
CA MET A 695 -38.34 -26.42 -8.60
C MET A 695 -39.69 -26.38 -9.31
N VAL A 696 -40.34 -25.22 -9.34
CA VAL A 696 -41.26 -24.77 -10.42
C VAL A 696 -41.51 -23.25 -10.23
N PRO A 697 -41.66 -22.43 -11.30
CA PRO A 697 -41.64 -20.97 -11.20
C PRO A 697 -43.01 -20.33 -10.93
N GLY A 698 -42.99 -19.11 -10.37
CA GLY A 698 -44.18 -18.26 -10.20
C GLY A 698 -44.59 -17.48 -11.47
N PRO A 699 -45.82 -16.94 -11.52
CA PRO A 699 -46.40 -16.32 -12.71
C PRO A 699 -45.86 -14.90 -13.02
N PRO A 700 -45.94 -14.45 -14.28
CA PRO A 700 -45.42 -13.14 -14.71
C PRO A 700 -46.31 -11.96 -14.28
N ILE A 701 -45.69 -10.85 -13.90
CA ILE A 701 -46.37 -9.58 -13.61
C ILE A 701 -46.67 -8.84 -14.91
N ARG A 702 -47.91 -8.34 -15.04
CA ARG A 702 -48.43 -7.66 -16.23
C ARG A 702 -47.97 -6.19 -16.28
N ALA A 703 -47.39 -5.76 -17.40
CA ALA A 703 -47.02 -4.36 -17.62
C ALA A 703 -48.24 -3.48 -18.01
N PRO A 704 -48.25 -2.17 -17.70
CA PRO A 704 -49.25 -1.24 -18.19
C PRO A 704 -49.13 -0.99 -19.72
N PRO A 705 -50.23 -0.69 -20.42
CA PRO A 705 -50.20 -0.36 -21.85
C PRO A 705 -49.70 1.07 -22.09
N GLY A 706 -48.99 1.33 -23.20
CA GLY A 706 -48.74 2.72 -23.63
C GLY A 706 -47.59 3.02 -24.60
N ILE A 707 -46.68 2.10 -24.93
CA ILE A 707 -45.54 2.37 -25.83
C ILE A 707 -45.41 1.26 -26.88
N GLN A 708 -45.21 1.63 -28.15
CA GLN A 708 -45.00 0.71 -29.27
C GLN A 708 -43.56 0.18 -29.30
N VAL A 709 -43.38 -1.06 -29.76
CA VAL A 709 -42.08 -1.73 -29.93
C VAL A 709 -41.86 -2.05 -31.40
N VAL A 710 -40.66 -1.76 -31.92
CA VAL A 710 -40.20 -2.15 -33.26
C VAL A 710 -39.10 -3.20 -33.11
N ASN A 711 -39.32 -4.39 -33.65
CA ASN A 711 -38.30 -5.45 -33.74
C ASN A 711 -37.38 -5.20 -34.96
N PRO A 712 -36.17 -5.77 -34.94
CA PRO A 712 -35.91 -6.82 -35.93
C PRO A 712 -35.32 -8.11 -35.33
N MET A 713 -35.08 -9.10 -36.19
CA MET A 713 -34.89 -10.52 -35.85
C MET A 713 -33.44 -10.96 -35.58
N LEU A 714 -33.33 -12.21 -35.12
CA LEU A 714 -32.17 -13.11 -35.24
C LEU A 714 -31.70 -13.22 -36.72
N ASP A 715 -30.47 -13.63 -37.07
CA ASP A 715 -29.84 -14.89 -36.66
C ASP A 715 -28.30 -14.93 -36.73
N SER A 716 -27.70 -16.03 -36.27
CA SER A 716 -26.26 -16.35 -36.43
C SER A 716 -26.01 -17.22 -37.67
N PRO A 717 -24.75 -17.31 -38.16
CA PRO A 717 -24.06 -18.61 -37.99
C PRO A 717 -22.54 -18.48 -37.68
N VAL A 718 -21.84 -19.61 -37.75
CA VAL A 718 -20.47 -19.86 -37.24
C VAL A 718 -19.64 -20.64 -38.29
N LEU A 719 -18.30 -20.58 -38.19
CA LEU A 719 -17.26 -21.34 -38.95
C LEU A 719 -16.99 -20.93 -40.41
N GLY A 720 -15.72 -21.10 -40.83
CA GLY A 720 -15.28 -21.03 -42.24
C GLY A 720 -13.80 -20.64 -42.43
N ASN A 721 -12.95 -21.56 -42.90
CA ASN A 721 -11.53 -21.30 -43.24
C ASN A 721 -11.34 -20.96 -44.73
N ASN A 722 -10.23 -20.27 -45.04
CA ASN A 722 -9.43 -20.30 -46.28
C ASN A 722 -10.12 -20.25 -47.67
N THR A 723 -9.67 -19.32 -48.54
CA THR A 723 -8.83 -19.63 -49.74
C THR A 723 -8.38 -18.36 -50.49
N ASN A 724 -7.48 -18.50 -51.47
CA ASN A 724 -6.83 -17.42 -52.22
C ASN A 724 -7.62 -16.96 -53.47
N SER A 725 -7.61 -15.66 -53.78
CA SER A 725 -7.38 -15.09 -55.14
C SER A 725 -7.10 -13.57 -55.00
N THR A 726 -6.10 -12.90 -55.56
CA THR A 726 -5.41 -12.81 -56.88
C THR A 726 -6.01 -11.75 -57.82
N PHE A 727 -5.19 -10.73 -58.18
CA PHE A 727 -5.44 -9.62 -59.16
C PHE A 727 -6.59 -8.64 -58.83
N GLN A 728 -6.60 -7.35 -59.25
CA GLN A 728 -5.74 -6.60 -60.19
C GLN A 728 -5.66 -5.09 -59.82
N ILE A 729 -4.77 -4.33 -60.45
CA ILE A 729 -4.57 -2.87 -60.30
C ILE A 729 -4.88 -2.17 -61.63
N PRO A 730 -5.46 -0.95 -61.63
CA PRO A 730 -5.20 0.06 -62.66
C PRO A 730 -4.33 1.21 -62.10
N SER A 731 -3.46 1.77 -62.95
CA SER A 731 -2.33 2.62 -62.57
C SER A 731 -2.43 4.06 -63.10
N SER A 732 -1.74 4.98 -62.43
CA SER A 732 -1.30 6.25 -63.03
C SER A 732 -0.02 6.75 -62.37
N SER A 733 1.05 6.87 -63.14
CA SER A 733 2.33 7.51 -62.78
C SER A 733 2.58 8.72 -63.69
N PRO A 734 3.64 9.52 -63.43
CA PRO A 734 4.86 9.34 -64.22
C PRO A 734 6.18 9.44 -63.41
N GLN A 735 7.31 9.17 -64.06
CA GLN A 735 8.67 9.14 -63.50
C GLN A 735 9.55 10.26 -64.06
N VAL A 736 10.64 10.65 -63.36
CA VAL A 736 11.86 11.22 -63.99
C VAL A 736 13.15 10.74 -63.28
N GLN A 737 13.88 9.86 -63.97
CA GLN A 737 15.36 9.67 -64.10
C GLN A 737 16.37 9.70 -62.91
N PHE A 738 17.55 9.11 -63.21
CA PHE A 738 18.73 8.88 -62.36
C PHE A 738 19.85 9.90 -62.60
N GLY A 739 20.82 9.98 -61.68
CA GLY A 739 22.15 10.56 -61.93
C GLY A 739 23.20 10.22 -60.84
N GLN A 740 24.42 9.85 -61.26
CA GLN A 740 25.64 9.81 -60.42
C GLN A 740 26.52 11.04 -60.72
N PRO A 741 27.47 11.38 -59.84
CA PRO A 741 28.89 11.22 -60.23
C PRO A 741 29.80 10.74 -59.07
N ALA A 742 31.13 10.74 -59.27
CA ALA A 742 32.12 10.09 -58.38
C ALA A 742 33.44 10.89 -58.17
N HIS A 743 34.25 10.41 -57.20
CA HIS A 743 35.70 10.61 -56.98
C HIS A 743 36.28 11.90 -56.34
N SER A 744 36.79 11.73 -55.10
CA SER A 744 38.21 11.94 -54.66
C SER A 744 38.88 13.35 -54.71
N PRO A 745 40.06 13.60 -54.06
CA PRO A 745 40.88 12.79 -53.14
C PRO A 745 41.25 13.48 -51.77
N ALA A 746 42.23 12.93 -51.05
CA ALA A 746 42.69 13.29 -49.68
C ALA A 746 43.66 14.50 -49.57
N PRO A 747 44.22 14.80 -48.38
CA PRO A 747 45.58 14.29 -48.09
C PRO A 747 45.82 13.73 -46.67
N MET A 748 47.04 13.19 -46.45
CA MET A 748 47.59 12.71 -45.16
C MET A 748 48.32 13.87 -44.42
N VAL A 749 49.01 13.77 -43.26
CA VAL A 749 49.64 12.69 -42.44
C VAL A 749 49.56 13.13 -40.94
N ALA A 750 50.04 12.48 -39.86
CA ALA A 750 50.99 11.37 -39.63
C ALA A 750 50.53 10.48 -38.43
N ALA A 751 51.43 9.69 -37.80
CA ALA A 751 51.10 8.81 -36.66
C ALA A 751 52.28 8.52 -35.70
N SER A 752 51.98 8.27 -34.42
CA SER A 752 52.80 7.54 -33.42
C SER A 752 51.99 7.35 -32.11
N THR A 753 52.26 6.42 -31.18
CA THR A 753 52.73 5.00 -31.21
C THR A 753 52.57 4.43 -29.77
N HIS A 754 52.31 3.12 -29.60
CA HIS A 754 52.37 2.36 -28.32
C HIS A 754 51.31 2.75 -27.24
N ASP A 755 50.80 1.87 -26.35
CA ASP A 755 50.90 0.39 -26.25
C ASP A 755 49.70 -0.22 -25.47
N ALA A 756 49.77 -1.54 -25.22
CA ALA A 756 49.09 -2.32 -24.19
C ALA A 756 47.59 -2.61 -24.37
N HIS A 757 47.31 -3.64 -25.16
CA HIS A 757 46.08 -4.43 -24.99
C HIS A 757 46.10 -5.18 -23.64
N GLN A 758 45.00 -5.12 -22.88
CA GLN A 758 44.65 -6.14 -21.89
C GLN A 758 43.26 -6.69 -22.19
N THR A 759 43.22 -7.80 -22.92
CA THR A 759 42.05 -8.68 -23.00
C THR A 759 41.87 -9.39 -21.66
N TYR A 760 40.74 -9.16 -20.99
CA TYR A 760 40.27 -10.01 -19.90
C TYR A 760 39.17 -10.94 -20.41
N ASP A 761 39.44 -12.24 -20.36
CA ASP A 761 38.50 -13.27 -20.79
C ASP A 761 37.22 -13.28 -19.96
N VAL A 762 36.09 -13.57 -20.61
CA VAL A 762 34.79 -13.76 -19.97
C VAL A 762 34.68 -15.22 -19.51
N PRO A 763 34.65 -15.51 -18.19
CA PRO A 763 34.56 -16.88 -17.72
C PRO A 763 33.14 -17.44 -17.91
N TYR A 764 32.98 -18.27 -18.94
CA TYR A 764 31.82 -19.15 -19.10
C TYR A 764 31.72 -20.10 -17.89
N TYR A 765 30.71 -19.93 -17.04
CA TYR A 765 30.44 -20.86 -15.95
C TYR A 765 29.35 -21.87 -16.33
N VAL A 766 29.75 -23.14 -16.38
CA VAL A 766 28.89 -24.30 -16.60
C VAL A 766 27.94 -24.51 -15.41
N ASN A 767 26.76 -25.10 -15.66
CA ASN A 767 25.72 -25.38 -14.67
C ASN A 767 26.24 -26.07 -13.38
N GLY A 768 26.42 -25.30 -12.32
CA GLY A 768 26.57 -25.82 -10.96
C GLY A 768 25.20 -26.07 -10.28
N PRO A 769 25.09 -27.04 -9.36
CA PRO A 769 23.86 -27.26 -8.62
C PRO A 769 23.50 -26.05 -7.73
N GLN A 770 22.22 -25.69 -7.72
CA GLN A 770 21.70 -24.57 -6.93
C GLN A 770 21.98 -24.75 -5.43
N PRO A 771 22.51 -23.74 -4.71
CA PRO A 771 22.74 -23.84 -3.28
C PRO A 771 21.41 -23.85 -2.52
N MET A 772 21.10 -24.95 -1.83
CA MET A 772 19.93 -25.01 -0.97
C MET A 772 20.12 -24.11 0.26
N MET A 773 19.51 -22.92 0.24
CA MET A 773 19.53 -22.03 1.40
C MET A 773 18.86 -22.67 2.62
N ASN A 774 19.58 -22.65 3.74
CA ASN A 774 19.15 -23.24 5.00
C ASN A 774 17.99 -22.43 5.61
N ASN A 775 16.75 -22.84 5.35
CA ASN A 775 15.55 -22.19 5.86
C ASN A 775 15.28 -22.67 7.30
N PRO A 776 15.16 -21.77 8.31
CA PRO A 776 14.96 -22.16 9.72
C PRO A 776 13.63 -22.89 10.00
N TYR A 777 12.76 -23.06 8.99
CA TYR A 777 11.55 -23.88 9.06
C TYR A 777 11.68 -25.27 8.37
N MET A 778 12.83 -25.60 7.75
CA MET A 778 13.08 -26.96 7.19
C MET A 778 13.11 -28.04 8.26
N GLN A 779 13.67 -27.72 9.43
CA GLN A 779 13.71 -28.59 10.62
C GLN A 779 12.32 -28.99 11.18
N TYR A 780 11.23 -28.38 10.68
CA TYR A 780 9.86 -28.68 11.10
C TYR A 780 9.09 -29.52 10.06
N TRP A 781 9.78 -30.15 9.10
CA TRP A 781 9.19 -31.04 8.11
C TRP A 781 9.14 -32.49 8.63
N PRO A 782 8.07 -33.26 8.35
CA PRO A 782 8.02 -34.68 8.71
C PRO A 782 9.11 -35.48 7.97
N PRO A 783 9.67 -36.55 8.58
CA PRO A 783 10.71 -37.36 7.95
C PRO A 783 10.35 -37.88 6.55
N ALA A 784 9.07 -38.23 6.34
CA ALA A 784 8.55 -38.71 5.04
C ALA A 784 8.51 -37.66 3.91
N TYR A 785 8.81 -36.38 4.19
CA TYR A 785 8.84 -35.29 3.20
C TYR A 785 10.17 -34.53 3.14
N GLN A 786 11.10 -34.80 4.06
CA GLN A 786 12.45 -34.25 3.97
C GLN A 786 13.17 -34.83 2.73
N PRO A 787 13.90 -34.03 1.94
CA PRO A 787 14.73 -34.58 0.87
C PRO A 787 15.85 -35.42 1.49
N MET A 788 16.05 -36.65 1.00
CA MET A 788 17.22 -37.46 1.40
C MET A 788 18.49 -36.66 1.12
N MET A 789 19.35 -36.54 2.14
CA MET A 789 20.67 -35.94 1.95
C MET A 789 21.50 -36.81 1.02
N TYR A 790 21.98 -36.21 -0.06
CA TYR A 790 22.88 -36.86 -0.99
C TYR A 790 24.26 -36.92 -0.32
N ASN A 791 24.60 -38.05 0.29
CA ASN A 791 25.91 -38.23 0.91
C ASN A 791 26.99 -38.11 -0.17
N GLY A 792 27.74 -37.00 -0.12
CA GLY A 792 28.80 -36.68 -1.06
C GLY A 792 29.94 -37.69 -0.98
N LEU A 793 30.50 -38.00 -2.16
CA LEU A 793 31.67 -38.86 -2.36
C LEU A 793 32.77 -38.62 -1.30
N GLY A 794 33.22 -39.71 -0.67
CA GLY A 794 34.32 -39.67 0.30
C GLY A 794 35.64 -39.22 -0.34
N ARG A 795 36.47 -38.52 0.45
CA ARG A 795 37.84 -38.17 0.04
C ARG A 795 38.76 -39.41 0.11
N PRO A 796 39.80 -39.50 -0.75
CA PRO A 796 40.64 -40.69 -0.84
C PRO A 796 41.76 -40.74 0.22
N GLY A 797 42.11 -41.97 0.61
CA GLY A 797 43.48 -42.33 1.02
C GLY A 797 43.78 -42.44 2.51
N GLN A 798 43.67 -43.66 3.06
CA GLN A 798 44.75 -44.36 3.81
C GLN A 798 44.26 -45.77 4.25
N GLY A 799 45.18 -46.75 4.29
CA GLY A 799 45.02 -48.00 5.05
C GLY A 799 44.28 -49.17 4.39
N MET A 800 45.03 -50.24 4.10
CA MET A 800 44.54 -51.64 3.96
C MET A 800 44.20 -52.22 5.36
N PRO A 801 43.47 -53.36 5.53
CA PRO A 801 43.37 -54.47 4.57
C PRO A 801 42.00 -55.16 4.34
N LEU A 802 42.03 -56.07 3.35
CA LEU A 802 41.19 -57.24 3.05
C LEU A 802 40.65 -58.02 4.29
N PRO A 803 39.50 -58.74 4.21
CA PRO A 803 39.40 -59.91 3.30
C PRO A 803 38.04 -60.35 2.70
N GLN A 804 38.19 -61.27 1.73
CA GLN A 804 37.29 -62.37 1.31
C GLN A 804 36.07 -62.13 0.40
N GLN A 805 35.75 -63.18 -0.36
CA GLN A 805 34.80 -63.24 -1.49
C GLN A 805 33.79 -64.38 -1.30
N ALA A 806 32.52 -64.14 -1.65
CA ALA A 806 31.53 -65.13 -2.12
C ALA A 806 30.20 -64.40 -2.43
N ALA A 807 29.32 -64.85 -3.31
CA ALA A 807 29.46 -65.62 -4.55
C ALA A 807 28.21 -65.33 -5.41
N TYR A 808 28.31 -65.37 -6.75
CA TYR A 808 27.18 -65.09 -7.64
C TYR A 808 26.42 -66.38 -7.98
N VAL A 809 25.08 -66.37 -7.91
CA VAL A 809 24.21 -67.45 -8.39
C VAL A 809 23.05 -66.84 -9.17
N PRO A 810 22.84 -67.20 -10.46
CA PRO A 810 21.71 -66.72 -11.25
C PRO A 810 20.46 -67.57 -11.00
N GLN A 811 19.28 -66.95 -11.06
CA GLN A 811 17.99 -67.65 -10.97
C GLN A 811 17.30 -67.65 -12.34
N ALA A 812 16.82 -68.82 -12.77
CA ALA A 812 16.16 -69.00 -14.07
C ALA A 812 14.64 -68.75 -13.99
N GLY A 813 14.02 -68.48 -15.14
CA GLY A 813 12.56 -68.54 -15.32
C GLY A 813 12.02 -69.99 -15.37
N PRO A 814 10.76 -70.22 -15.80
CA PRO A 814 10.41 -69.94 -17.20
C PRO A 814 8.94 -69.51 -17.50
N GLN A 815 8.68 -69.20 -18.78
CA GLN A 815 7.43 -69.42 -19.55
C GLN A 815 6.13 -68.64 -19.16
N ASN A 816 5.63 -67.74 -20.04
CA ASN A 816 4.69 -67.94 -21.18
C ASN A 816 3.21 -67.79 -20.75
N GLN A 817 2.24 -67.27 -21.53
CA GLN A 817 2.05 -66.76 -22.91
C GLN A 817 0.75 -65.87 -22.85
N ALA A 818 0.26 -65.12 -23.85
CA ALA A 818 0.80 -64.30 -24.95
C ALA A 818 -0.41 -63.60 -25.64
N TYR A 819 -0.25 -62.41 -26.28
CA TYR A 819 -0.73 -62.07 -27.64
C TYR A 819 -0.56 -60.57 -28.00
N SER A 820 -0.42 -60.33 -29.32
CA SER A 820 -0.34 -59.09 -30.12
C SER A 820 -0.91 -57.75 -29.59
N GLY A 821 -0.33 -56.58 -29.93
CA GLY A 821 0.90 -56.34 -30.71
C GLY A 821 1.12 -54.91 -31.25
N ASN A 822 2.39 -54.60 -31.58
CA ASN A 822 2.96 -53.78 -32.68
C ASN A 822 2.03 -52.86 -33.54
N TYR A 823 2.42 -51.64 -33.98
CA TYR A 823 3.62 -50.81 -33.76
C TYR A 823 3.40 -49.37 -34.34
N VAL A 824 4.50 -48.62 -34.56
CA VAL A 824 4.69 -47.42 -35.43
C VAL A 824 4.55 -46.04 -34.76
N TYR A 825 5.69 -45.50 -34.36
CA TYR A 825 6.01 -44.06 -34.46
C TYR A 825 6.37 -43.71 -35.91
N PRO A 826 6.28 -42.43 -36.30
CA PRO A 826 7.53 -41.74 -36.62
C PRO A 826 7.69 -40.37 -35.93
N GLN A 827 8.92 -39.87 -35.95
CA GLN A 827 9.28 -38.53 -35.49
C GLN A 827 9.14 -37.52 -36.65
N TYR A 828 8.84 -36.26 -36.34
CA TYR A 828 9.65 -35.09 -36.71
C TYR A 828 9.29 -33.89 -35.82
#